data_AF-A0A968NAR4-F1
#
_entry.id   AF-A0A968NAR4-F1
#
_cell.length_a   1.000
_cell.length_b   1.000
_cell.length_c   1.000
_cell.angle_alpha   90.00
_cell.angle_beta   90.00
_cell.angle_gamma   90.00
#
_symmetry.space_group_name_H-M   'P 1'
#
loop_
_entity.id
_entity.type
_entity.pdbx_description
1 polymer ?
#
loop_
_entity_poly.entity_id
_entity_poly.type
_entity_poly.pdbx_seq_one_letter_code
_entity_poly.pdbx_strand_id
1 'polypeptide(L)'
;MLKPGFLFHGRYLIVRQLSSGVSGAVYEAVDRRTRQRVSLQHLYEAEANTPLEAQFMQVGTRLLPLEHPHLARVVDVFVANEGCFLVSELITGDDLWTLMQQHQMRPFPTRDVLDWAEQVLQALTALQTVGNGITHGDIKPHNLRVVAGRGVVLVDIELNSMPLASLIQNAVDLNDIVFYAPEKLHGQPLTPAADLYALGATLYLLLTGNVPPSALQRALALSLGEPDPLVPIQKLNASIAAETSAVVERALAYAPAERFQDATQMWQALGDHLELPALVVGCGKDAGFATITAALAAAEPSQRIVIQPGLYAESLTLEQPVSLIGEGLAGDVIIESSDAACLTILSDQVDVHNLTLVARKVAPLEPFFAVTVAHGSALIEQCTITSESLACLSLHGSTTAALVRDCTIRNGAAAGIDIYDGAQGTIEDCQIFGNTRAGIEISNAANPIIRRCKIQYGLASGIFVTENGLGVIEDCEILANGGAGVAVSFGGNPLIRHSTISSNSGAGVFVYKQGTGTIEHCTIAGNQAAGVEIKEGGDPTVRRCEIHSGWFSGIYAHAYALGRVTGCQIYANTDANVTIAEHSAIVLRECQIYDGKAEGVWFTRRGEGTLESCDIYANTQANVTLHAGSNPIIKRCQIRNGLQAGVLADEDAGGLLDECQISGNGESGVVLQERSNITLMRCRIQQNQQYGVVIERNASGVVRECALVLNVRGAWHQEGRNNVRSMDNSE
;
A
#
# COMPACT_ATOMS: atom_id res chain seq x y z
N MET A 1 -31.92 -36.50 -8.88
CA MET A 1 -30.70 -35.73 -9.21
C MET A 1 -31.00 -34.68 -10.26
N LEU A 2 -30.61 -33.43 -10.00
CA LEU A 2 -30.76 -32.31 -10.92
C LEU A 2 -29.69 -32.37 -12.02
N LYS A 3 -30.06 -32.16 -13.28
CA LYS A 3 -29.14 -32.28 -14.43
C LYS A 3 -28.52 -30.93 -14.79
N PRO A 4 -27.26 -30.90 -15.31
CA PRO A 4 -26.69 -29.71 -15.93
C PRO A 4 -27.65 -29.06 -16.94
N GLY A 5 -27.74 -27.74 -16.91
CA GLY A 5 -28.63 -26.93 -17.75
C GLY A 5 -30.08 -26.84 -17.26
N PHE A 6 -30.45 -27.58 -16.20
CA PHE A 6 -31.79 -27.48 -15.61
C PHE A 6 -31.97 -26.19 -14.81
N LEU A 7 -33.06 -25.46 -15.05
CA LEU A 7 -33.43 -24.28 -14.27
C LEU A 7 -34.30 -24.70 -13.09
N PHE A 8 -33.66 -24.89 -11.93
CA PHE A 8 -34.33 -25.29 -10.71
C PHE A 8 -34.98 -24.08 -10.01
N HIS A 9 -36.20 -24.29 -9.51
CA HIS A 9 -36.99 -23.28 -8.79
C HIS A 9 -37.11 -21.92 -9.52
N GLY A 10 -37.08 -21.93 -10.86
CA GLY A 10 -37.13 -20.73 -11.70
C GLY A 10 -35.92 -19.78 -11.59
N ARG A 11 -34.93 -20.09 -10.76
CA ARG A 11 -33.85 -19.17 -10.36
C ARG A 11 -32.45 -19.75 -10.50
N TYR A 12 -32.25 -21.00 -10.12
CA TYR A 12 -30.92 -21.61 -10.05
C TYR A 12 -30.65 -22.47 -11.28
N LEU A 13 -29.77 -22.01 -12.16
CA LEU A 13 -29.35 -22.78 -13.32
C LEU A 13 -28.24 -23.75 -12.90
N ILE A 14 -28.52 -25.06 -12.92
CA ILE A 14 -27.55 -26.08 -12.51
C ILE A 14 -26.43 -26.18 -13.53
N VAL A 15 -25.18 -26.03 -13.07
CA VAL A 15 -23.97 -26.12 -13.90
C VAL A 15 -23.46 -27.56 -13.89
N ARG A 16 -23.21 -28.11 -12.70
CA ARG A 16 -22.71 -29.46 -12.49
C ARG A 16 -23.00 -29.93 -11.08
N GLN A 17 -22.96 -31.25 -10.87
CA GLN A 17 -22.95 -31.82 -9.54
C GLN A 17 -21.53 -31.78 -8.95
N LEU A 18 -21.42 -31.35 -7.70
CA LEU A 18 -20.16 -31.30 -6.94
C LEU A 18 -19.97 -32.59 -6.13
N SER A 19 -21.02 -33.01 -5.43
CA SER A 19 -21.03 -34.23 -4.62
C SER A 19 -22.40 -34.91 -4.62
N SER A 20 -22.43 -36.19 -4.27
CA SER A 20 -23.63 -36.98 -4.02
C SER A 20 -23.40 -37.82 -2.78
N GLY A 21 -24.38 -37.87 -1.88
CA GLY A 21 -24.36 -38.71 -0.70
C GLY A 21 -25.71 -39.33 -0.43
N VAL A 22 -25.78 -40.05 0.68
CA VAL A 22 -26.99 -40.71 1.18
C VAL A 22 -28.07 -39.70 1.59
N SER A 23 -27.66 -38.61 2.22
CA SER A 23 -28.55 -37.58 2.76
C SER A 23 -28.89 -36.48 1.75
N GLY A 24 -28.24 -36.44 0.59
CA GLY A 24 -28.40 -35.33 -0.33
C GLY A 24 -27.39 -35.26 -1.48
N ALA A 25 -27.38 -34.15 -2.19
CA ALA A 25 -26.40 -33.83 -3.22
C ALA A 25 -26.08 -32.33 -3.22
N VAL A 26 -24.83 -31.98 -3.53
CA VAL A 26 -24.41 -30.58 -3.67
C VAL A 26 -24.19 -30.27 -5.14
N TYR A 27 -24.77 -29.16 -5.60
CA TYR A 27 -24.71 -28.71 -6.98
C TYR A 27 -24.04 -27.36 -7.07
N GLU A 28 -23.27 -27.17 -8.12
CA GLU A 28 -22.87 -25.84 -8.56
C GLU A 28 -24.01 -25.25 -9.40
N ALA A 29 -24.47 -24.05 -9.06
CA ALA A 29 -25.52 -23.37 -9.81
C ALA A 29 -25.18 -21.89 -10.04
N VAL A 30 -25.82 -21.29 -11.05
CA VAL A 30 -25.83 -19.84 -11.25
C VAL A 30 -27.17 -19.30 -10.77
N ASP A 31 -27.15 -18.42 -9.76
CA ASP A 31 -28.33 -17.66 -9.36
C ASP A 31 -28.62 -16.61 -10.44
N ARG A 32 -29.71 -16.78 -11.20
CA ARG A 32 -30.05 -15.86 -12.30
C ARG A 32 -30.38 -14.44 -11.84
N ARG A 33 -30.74 -14.25 -10.55
CA ARG A 33 -31.04 -12.92 -10.00
C ARG A 33 -29.78 -12.12 -9.76
N THR A 34 -28.78 -12.71 -9.13
CA THR A 34 -27.51 -12.04 -8.77
C THR A 34 -26.41 -12.25 -9.81
N ARG A 35 -26.59 -13.22 -10.72
CA ARG A 35 -25.58 -13.73 -11.68
C ARG A 35 -24.33 -14.31 -11.03
N GLN A 36 -24.40 -14.64 -9.74
CA GLN A 36 -23.29 -15.27 -9.02
C GLN A 36 -23.38 -16.80 -9.09
N ARG A 37 -22.22 -17.45 -9.06
CA ARG A 37 -22.13 -18.91 -8.85
C ARG A 37 -22.33 -19.19 -7.36
N VAL A 38 -23.13 -20.21 -7.06
CA VAL A 38 -23.52 -20.62 -5.71
C VAL A 38 -23.38 -22.12 -5.55
N SER A 39 -23.19 -22.56 -4.32
CA SER A 39 -23.37 -23.95 -3.92
C SER A 39 -24.84 -24.16 -3.54
N LEU A 40 -25.48 -25.18 -4.10
CA LEU A 40 -26.88 -25.54 -3.85
C LEU A 40 -26.92 -26.96 -3.27
N GLN A 41 -27.07 -27.04 -1.96
CA GLN A 41 -27.17 -28.28 -1.23
C GLN A 41 -28.63 -28.73 -1.18
N HIS A 42 -28.88 -29.94 -1.68
CA HIS A 42 -30.17 -30.60 -1.72
C HIS A 42 -30.17 -31.73 -0.70
N LEU A 43 -31.07 -31.68 0.29
CA LEU A 43 -31.32 -32.78 1.23
C LEU A 43 -32.49 -33.63 0.72
N TYR A 44 -32.27 -34.94 0.61
CA TYR A 44 -33.33 -35.87 0.20
C TYR A 44 -34.32 -36.08 1.33
N GLU A 45 -35.59 -35.80 1.09
CA GLU A 45 -36.69 -36.16 2.00
C GLU A 45 -37.68 -37.09 1.30
N ALA A 46 -38.24 -38.03 2.08
CA ALA A 46 -39.19 -39.02 1.59
C ALA A 46 -40.65 -38.52 1.65
N GLU A 47 -40.97 -37.55 2.50
CA GLU A 47 -42.33 -37.05 2.75
C GLU A 47 -42.32 -35.54 3.01
N ALA A 48 -43.36 -34.82 2.56
CA ALA A 48 -43.54 -33.38 2.78
C ALA A 48 -44.30 -33.09 4.08
N ASN A 49 -44.13 -31.89 4.66
CA ASN A 49 -44.69 -31.44 5.95
C ASN A 49 -44.22 -32.24 7.17
N THR A 50 -42.94 -32.59 7.21
CA THR A 50 -42.35 -33.27 8.37
C THR A 50 -41.92 -32.25 9.43
N PRO A 51 -41.80 -32.65 10.71
CA PRO A 51 -41.12 -31.85 11.72
C PRO A 51 -39.67 -31.49 11.33
N LEU A 52 -39.06 -32.27 10.43
CA LEU A 52 -37.71 -32.07 9.93
C LEU A 52 -37.62 -30.86 8.97
N GLU A 53 -38.57 -30.69 8.05
CA GLU A 53 -38.67 -29.49 7.20
C GLU A 53 -38.81 -28.21 8.05
N ALA A 54 -39.67 -28.25 9.08
CA ALA A 54 -39.88 -27.11 9.97
C ALA A 54 -38.61 -26.75 10.75
N GLN A 55 -37.88 -27.77 11.25
CA GLN A 55 -36.60 -27.58 11.92
C GLN A 55 -35.54 -27.03 10.95
N PHE A 56 -35.45 -27.58 9.74
CA PHE A 56 -34.53 -27.14 8.70
C PHE A 56 -34.73 -25.65 8.38
N MET A 57 -35.98 -25.23 8.12
CA MET A 57 -36.30 -23.83 7.85
C MET A 57 -35.99 -22.93 9.06
N GLN A 58 -36.30 -23.40 10.28
CA GLN A 58 -36.05 -22.63 11.50
C GLN A 58 -34.55 -22.38 11.74
N VAL A 59 -33.71 -23.41 11.56
CA VAL A 59 -32.25 -23.29 11.76
C VAL A 59 -31.61 -22.56 10.58
N GLY A 60 -31.97 -22.90 9.34
CA GLY A 60 -31.40 -22.28 8.14
C GLY A 60 -31.68 -20.78 8.02
N THR A 61 -32.88 -20.33 8.38
CA THR A 61 -33.23 -18.90 8.33
C THR A 61 -32.37 -18.07 9.30
N ARG A 62 -31.91 -18.66 10.42
CA ARG A 62 -31.01 -17.99 11.38
C ARG A 62 -29.60 -17.77 10.83
N LEU A 63 -29.19 -18.49 9.78
CA LEU A 63 -27.87 -18.38 9.16
C LEU A 63 -27.80 -17.28 8.09
N LEU A 64 -28.94 -16.86 7.52
CA LEU A 64 -28.99 -15.81 6.48
C LEU A 64 -28.28 -14.48 6.85
N PRO A 65 -28.36 -13.97 8.09
CA PRO A 65 -27.67 -12.74 8.46
C PRO A 65 -26.19 -12.95 8.85
N LEU A 66 -25.71 -14.20 8.93
CA LEU A 66 -24.36 -14.49 9.39
C LEU A 66 -23.34 -14.31 8.25
N GLU A 67 -22.39 -13.40 8.45
CA GLU A 67 -21.24 -13.20 7.58
C GLU A 67 -19.95 -13.40 8.37
N HIS A 68 -19.04 -14.24 7.86
CA HIS A 68 -17.74 -14.48 8.48
C HIS A 68 -16.72 -14.85 7.40
N PRO A 69 -15.47 -14.36 7.45
CA PRO A 69 -14.47 -14.61 6.40
C PRO A 69 -14.19 -16.11 6.19
N HIS A 70 -14.20 -16.90 7.27
CA HIS A 70 -13.86 -18.32 7.28
C HIS A 70 -15.08 -19.26 7.27
N LEU A 71 -16.28 -18.76 6.94
CA LEU A 71 -17.49 -19.56 6.79
C LEU A 71 -18.20 -19.19 5.48
N ALA A 72 -18.61 -20.17 4.68
CA ALA A 72 -19.37 -19.91 3.47
C ALA A 72 -20.71 -19.24 3.81
N ARG A 73 -20.95 -18.06 3.25
CA ARG A 73 -22.16 -17.27 3.54
C ARG A 73 -23.40 -17.99 3.01
N VAL A 74 -24.40 -18.17 3.85
CA VAL A 74 -25.71 -18.69 3.43
C VAL A 74 -26.49 -17.57 2.75
N VAL A 75 -26.95 -17.84 1.53
CA VAL A 75 -27.62 -16.88 0.64
C VAL A 75 -29.12 -17.09 0.62
N ASP A 76 -29.58 -18.34 0.70
CA ASP A 76 -30.99 -18.69 0.63
C ASP A 76 -31.26 -20.05 1.29
N VAL A 77 -32.49 -20.23 1.78
CA VAL A 77 -32.97 -21.49 2.36
C VAL A 77 -34.45 -21.65 2.01
N PHE A 78 -34.83 -22.79 1.43
CA PHE A 78 -36.21 -23.04 1.02
C PHE A 78 -36.52 -24.54 0.93
N VAL A 79 -37.82 -24.85 0.88
CA VAL A 79 -38.36 -26.20 0.65
C VAL A 79 -39.01 -26.24 -0.72
N ALA A 80 -38.81 -27.33 -1.45
CA ALA A 80 -39.48 -27.63 -2.72
C ALA A 80 -40.01 -29.07 -2.70
N ASN A 81 -40.73 -29.48 -3.75
CA ASN A 81 -41.30 -30.83 -3.83
C ASN A 81 -40.23 -31.94 -3.72
N GLU A 82 -39.00 -31.62 -4.09
CA GLU A 82 -37.87 -32.52 -4.09
C GLU A 82 -37.15 -32.61 -2.73
N GLY A 83 -37.50 -31.75 -1.75
CA GLY A 83 -36.92 -31.73 -0.40
C GLY A 83 -36.44 -30.34 0.05
N CYS A 84 -35.55 -30.32 1.03
CA CYS A 84 -34.96 -29.12 1.62
C CYS A 84 -33.71 -28.64 0.85
N PHE A 85 -33.57 -27.33 0.67
CA PHE A 85 -32.46 -26.70 -0.07
C PHE A 85 -31.80 -25.58 0.72
N LEU A 86 -30.46 -25.63 0.81
CA LEU A 86 -29.62 -24.57 1.34
C LEU A 86 -28.70 -24.06 0.23
N VAL A 87 -28.67 -22.74 0.05
CA VAL A 87 -27.85 -22.07 -0.97
C VAL A 87 -26.80 -21.24 -0.29
N SER A 88 -25.53 -21.45 -0.62
CA SER A 88 -24.40 -20.74 -0.05
C SER A 88 -23.44 -20.22 -1.11
N GLU A 89 -22.50 -19.37 -0.70
CA GLU A 89 -21.37 -18.94 -1.51
C GLU A 89 -20.60 -20.15 -2.06
N LEU A 90 -20.27 -20.13 -3.35
CA LEU A 90 -19.39 -21.14 -3.95
C LEU A 90 -17.92 -20.77 -3.69
N ILE A 91 -17.25 -21.54 -2.84
CA ILE A 91 -15.81 -21.42 -2.60
C ILE A 91 -15.04 -22.27 -3.62
N THR A 92 -14.07 -21.69 -4.32
CA THR A 92 -13.35 -22.35 -5.43
C THR A 92 -11.96 -22.88 -5.10
N GLY A 93 -11.50 -22.76 -3.85
CA GLY A 93 -10.20 -23.28 -3.39
C GLY A 93 -10.17 -24.82 -3.31
N ASP A 94 -9.00 -25.43 -3.20
CA ASP A 94 -8.91 -26.88 -2.99
C ASP A 94 -9.30 -27.25 -1.56
N ASP A 95 -10.01 -28.37 -1.38
CA ASP A 95 -10.33 -28.88 -0.06
C ASP A 95 -9.11 -29.60 0.57
N LEU A 96 -9.06 -29.62 1.91
CA LEU A 96 -7.92 -30.19 2.64
C LEU A 96 -7.76 -31.70 2.40
N TRP A 97 -8.80 -32.43 1.99
CA TRP A 97 -8.65 -33.85 1.62
C TRP A 97 -7.92 -34.01 0.28
N THR A 98 -8.31 -33.22 -0.72
CA THR A 98 -7.61 -33.15 -2.02
C THR A 98 -6.16 -32.73 -1.82
N LEU A 99 -5.90 -31.74 -0.97
CA LEU A 99 -4.54 -31.32 -0.63
C LEU A 99 -3.75 -32.43 0.08
N MET A 100 -4.36 -33.17 1.03
CA MET A 100 -3.72 -34.34 1.67
C MET A 100 -3.30 -35.40 0.65
N GLN A 101 -4.17 -35.72 -0.32
CA GLN A 101 -3.85 -36.69 -1.37
C GLN A 101 -2.71 -36.21 -2.27
N GLN A 102 -2.74 -34.94 -2.68
CA GLN A 102 -1.65 -34.32 -3.45
C GLN A 102 -0.34 -34.32 -2.67
N HIS A 103 -0.42 -34.13 -1.34
CA HIS A 103 0.69 -34.22 -0.40
C HIS A 103 1.07 -35.68 -0.04
N GLN A 104 0.54 -36.67 -0.76
CA GLN A 104 0.83 -38.11 -0.58
C GLN A 104 0.56 -38.61 0.84
N MET A 105 -0.49 -38.07 1.48
CA MET A 105 -0.85 -38.35 2.88
C MET A 105 0.25 -38.04 3.89
N ARG A 106 1.25 -37.22 3.53
CA ARG A 106 2.25 -36.73 4.49
C ARG A 106 1.63 -35.61 5.34
N PRO A 107 2.02 -35.49 6.62
CA PRO A 107 1.53 -34.42 7.47
C PRO A 107 1.90 -33.04 6.89
N PHE A 108 1.03 -32.07 7.11
CA PHE A 108 1.31 -30.66 6.82
C PHE A 108 2.21 -30.05 7.92
N PRO A 109 2.89 -28.92 7.63
CA PRO A 109 3.56 -28.15 8.66
C PRO A 109 2.60 -27.80 9.80
N THR A 110 3.03 -28.01 11.05
CA THR A 110 2.19 -27.82 12.23
C THR A 110 1.58 -26.42 12.27
N ARG A 111 2.34 -25.39 11.88
CA ARG A 111 1.87 -24.00 11.89
C ARG A 111 0.71 -23.77 10.92
N ASP A 112 0.82 -24.21 9.67
CA ASP A 112 -0.27 -24.09 8.68
C ASP A 112 -1.56 -24.74 9.20
N VAL A 113 -1.44 -25.92 9.83
CA VAL A 113 -2.59 -26.63 10.40
C VAL A 113 -3.21 -25.88 11.57
N LEU A 114 -2.39 -25.26 12.43
CA LEU A 114 -2.87 -24.47 13.55
C LEU A 114 -3.51 -23.15 13.10
N ASP A 115 -2.96 -22.49 12.08
CA ASP A 115 -3.55 -21.30 11.46
C ASP A 115 -4.93 -21.64 10.85
N TRP A 116 -5.05 -22.79 10.17
CA TRP A 116 -6.35 -23.28 9.71
C TRP A 116 -7.29 -23.62 10.87
N ALA A 117 -6.78 -24.23 11.95
CA ALA A 117 -7.57 -24.56 13.12
C ALA A 117 -8.16 -23.31 13.77
N GLU A 118 -7.35 -22.25 13.93
CA GLU A 118 -7.80 -20.96 14.45
C GLU A 118 -8.92 -20.37 13.60
N GLN A 119 -8.73 -20.31 12.28
CA GLN A 119 -9.72 -19.78 11.34
C GLN A 119 -11.05 -20.55 11.39
N VAL A 120 -10.98 -21.89 11.54
CA VAL A 120 -12.17 -22.73 11.74
C VAL A 120 -12.82 -22.47 13.08
N LEU A 121 -12.05 -22.35 14.17
CA LEU A 121 -12.58 -22.06 15.51
C LEU A 121 -13.26 -20.69 15.59
N GLN A 122 -12.75 -19.69 14.87
CA GLN A 122 -13.41 -18.39 14.70
C GLN A 122 -14.77 -18.55 14.01
N ALA A 123 -14.85 -19.34 12.93
CA ALA A 123 -16.13 -19.65 12.26
C ALA A 123 -17.11 -20.41 13.16
N LEU A 124 -16.63 -21.37 13.96
CA LEU A 124 -17.46 -22.11 14.92
C LEU A 124 -17.95 -21.21 16.06
N THR A 125 -17.11 -20.30 16.54
CA THR A 125 -17.51 -19.30 17.54
C THR A 125 -18.65 -18.45 16.98
N ALA A 126 -18.55 -18.00 15.72
CA ALA A 126 -19.61 -17.24 15.07
C ALA A 126 -20.94 -18.03 15.00
N LEU A 127 -20.92 -19.30 14.59
CA LEU A 127 -22.11 -20.17 14.58
C LEU A 127 -22.73 -20.36 15.98
N GLN A 128 -21.90 -20.47 17.02
CA GLN A 128 -22.35 -20.61 18.40
C GLN A 128 -23.07 -19.35 18.92
N THR A 129 -22.73 -18.16 18.41
CA THR A 129 -23.40 -16.90 18.79
C THR A 129 -24.76 -16.67 18.12
N VAL A 130 -25.07 -17.40 17.05
CA VAL A 130 -26.35 -17.24 16.35
C VAL A 130 -27.47 -17.86 17.17
N GLY A 131 -28.38 -17.06 17.74
CA GLY A 131 -29.58 -17.53 18.45
C GLY A 131 -29.27 -18.45 19.66
N ASN A 132 -29.86 -19.65 19.69
CA ASN A 132 -29.58 -20.69 20.70
C ASN A 132 -28.33 -21.55 20.36
N GLY A 133 -27.38 -21.00 19.58
CA GLY A 133 -26.27 -21.74 19.00
C GLY A 133 -26.70 -22.63 17.82
N ILE A 134 -25.79 -22.82 16.86
CA ILE A 134 -25.92 -23.74 15.73
C ILE A 134 -24.63 -24.55 15.64
N THR A 135 -24.75 -25.86 15.50
CA THR A 135 -23.61 -26.75 15.21
C THR A 135 -23.42 -26.86 13.70
N HIS A 136 -22.18 -26.93 13.23
CA HIS A 136 -21.87 -27.16 11.82
C HIS A 136 -22.29 -28.56 11.37
N GLY A 137 -22.02 -29.57 12.19
CA GLY A 137 -22.49 -30.94 11.99
C GLY A 137 -21.59 -31.80 11.09
N ASP A 138 -20.94 -31.25 10.07
CA ASP A 138 -20.10 -32.02 9.11
C ASP A 138 -18.68 -31.45 8.93
N ILE A 139 -17.91 -31.32 10.01
CA ILE A 139 -16.51 -30.86 9.91
C ILE A 139 -15.60 -32.03 9.53
N LYS A 140 -14.92 -31.90 8.40
CA LYS A 140 -13.96 -32.87 7.86
C LYS A 140 -13.09 -32.20 6.78
N PRO A 141 -11.96 -32.80 6.37
CA PRO A 141 -11.08 -32.18 5.38
C PRO A 141 -11.76 -31.81 4.05
N HIS A 142 -12.77 -32.58 3.61
CA HIS A 142 -13.55 -32.31 2.40
C HIS A 142 -14.34 -30.98 2.44
N ASN A 143 -14.69 -30.52 3.65
CA ASN A 143 -15.53 -29.34 3.86
C ASN A 143 -14.71 -28.11 4.33
N LEU A 144 -13.38 -28.19 4.23
CA LEU A 144 -12.45 -27.12 4.56
C LEU A 144 -11.66 -26.75 3.32
N ARG A 145 -11.96 -25.59 2.71
CA ARG A 145 -11.38 -25.18 1.43
C ARG A 145 -10.37 -24.06 1.61
N VAL A 146 -9.16 -24.25 1.10
CA VAL A 146 -8.05 -23.27 1.20
C VAL A 146 -8.07 -22.35 -0.02
N VAL A 147 -8.16 -21.04 0.22
CA VAL A 147 -8.23 -20.00 -0.82
C VAL A 147 -7.07 -19.03 -0.65
N ALA A 148 -6.30 -18.81 -1.72
CA ALA A 148 -5.18 -17.86 -1.72
C ALA A 148 -5.63 -16.45 -1.25
N GLY A 149 -4.93 -15.90 -0.25
CA GLY A 149 -5.24 -14.59 0.33
C GLY A 149 -6.44 -14.53 1.28
N ARG A 150 -7.25 -15.60 1.40
CA ARG A 150 -8.41 -15.68 2.33
C ARG A 150 -8.22 -16.71 3.44
N GLY A 151 -7.34 -17.71 3.26
CA GLY A 151 -7.15 -18.79 4.23
C GLY A 151 -8.15 -19.94 4.03
N VAL A 152 -8.43 -20.70 5.08
CA VAL A 152 -9.41 -21.80 5.06
C VAL A 152 -10.82 -21.26 5.25
N VAL A 153 -11.77 -21.83 4.50
CA VAL A 153 -13.20 -21.51 4.58
C VAL A 153 -13.98 -22.80 4.81
N LEU A 154 -14.77 -22.82 5.87
CA LEU A 154 -15.67 -23.92 6.23
C LEU A 154 -16.95 -23.85 5.37
N VAL A 155 -17.32 -24.98 4.76
CA VAL A 155 -18.46 -25.09 3.84
C VAL A 155 -19.40 -26.24 4.23
N ASP A 156 -20.58 -26.29 3.59
CA ASP A 156 -21.53 -27.43 3.66
C ASP A 156 -22.04 -27.75 5.08
N ILE A 157 -22.65 -26.76 5.74
CA ILE A 157 -23.32 -26.90 7.04
C ILE A 157 -24.43 -27.96 6.96
N GLU A 158 -24.43 -28.92 7.90
CA GLU A 158 -25.45 -29.96 8.00
C GLU A 158 -26.50 -29.57 9.06
N LEU A 159 -27.70 -29.21 8.59
CA LEU A 159 -28.79 -28.74 9.46
C LEU A 159 -29.61 -29.86 10.10
N ASN A 160 -29.47 -31.09 9.63
CA ASN A 160 -30.25 -32.25 10.05
C ASN A 160 -29.34 -33.42 10.39
N SER A 161 -29.48 -34.01 11.58
CA SER A 161 -28.75 -35.22 11.97
C SER A 161 -29.53 -36.48 11.60
N MET A 162 -28.96 -37.39 10.81
CA MET A 162 -29.54 -38.71 10.55
C MET A 162 -29.05 -39.77 11.55
N PRO A 163 -29.89 -40.71 12.01
CA PRO A 163 -29.46 -41.84 12.82
C PRO A 163 -28.53 -42.79 12.05
N LEU A 164 -27.57 -43.42 12.74
CA LEU A 164 -26.62 -44.36 12.13
C LEU A 164 -27.26 -45.56 11.44
N ALA A 165 -28.42 -46.04 11.90
CA ALA A 165 -29.16 -47.11 11.22
C ALA A 165 -29.49 -46.73 9.76
N SER A 166 -29.81 -45.46 9.51
CA SER A 166 -30.08 -44.91 8.18
C SER A 166 -28.80 -44.71 7.36
N LEU A 167 -27.67 -44.42 8.01
CA LEU A 167 -26.36 -44.32 7.35
C LEU A 167 -25.84 -45.69 6.88
N ILE A 168 -25.97 -46.73 7.71
CA ILE A 168 -25.52 -48.10 7.39
C ILE A 168 -26.36 -48.72 6.26
N GLN A 169 -27.68 -48.51 6.26
CA GLN A 169 -28.56 -49.06 5.21
C GLN A 169 -28.28 -48.50 3.80
N ASN A 170 -27.64 -47.33 3.72
CA ASN A 170 -27.44 -46.60 2.47
C ASN A 170 -25.98 -46.57 1.97
N ALA A 171 -25.10 -47.42 2.53
CA ALA A 171 -23.71 -47.56 2.09
C ALA A 171 -22.90 -46.24 2.11
N VAL A 172 -22.96 -45.51 3.23
CA VAL A 172 -22.08 -44.35 3.48
C VAL A 172 -20.61 -44.74 3.31
N ASP A 173 -19.82 -43.86 2.68
CA ASP A 173 -18.38 -44.03 2.57
C ASP A 173 -17.78 -44.17 3.98
N LEU A 174 -17.20 -45.35 4.26
CA LEU A 174 -16.59 -45.66 5.56
C LEU A 174 -15.48 -44.65 5.92
N ASN A 175 -14.90 -43.97 4.92
CA ASN A 175 -13.87 -42.95 5.10
C ASN A 175 -14.39 -41.65 5.72
N ASP A 176 -15.69 -41.35 5.65
CA ASP A 176 -16.28 -40.15 6.28
C ASP A 176 -16.62 -40.38 7.76
N ILE A 177 -16.96 -41.61 8.12
CA ILE A 177 -17.41 -42.00 9.48
C ILE A 177 -16.31 -41.80 10.53
N VAL A 178 -15.05 -41.80 10.12
CA VAL A 178 -13.89 -41.63 11.01
C VAL A 178 -13.85 -40.26 11.70
N PHE A 179 -14.46 -39.23 11.10
CA PHE A 179 -14.51 -37.88 11.67
C PHE A 179 -15.74 -37.65 12.57
N TYR A 180 -16.68 -38.60 12.62
CA TYR A 180 -17.92 -38.42 13.37
C TYR A 180 -17.74 -38.66 14.87
N ALA A 181 -18.30 -37.74 15.66
CA ALA A 181 -18.39 -37.88 17.10
C ALA A 181 -19.30 -39.06 17.51
N PRO A 182 -19.02 -39.73 18.64
CA PRO A 182 -19.85 -40.83 19.16
C PRO A 182 -21.35 -40.50 19.24
N GLU A 183 -21.72 -39.30 19.68
CA GLU A 183 -23.10 -38.84 19.77
C GLU A 183 -23.79 -38.71 18.40
N LYS A 184 -23.06 -38.33 17.34
CA LYS A 184 -23.58 -38.28 15.96
C LYS A 184 -23.93 -39.69 15.47
N LEU A 185 -23.07 -40.66 15.79
CA LEU A 185 -23.32 -42.08 15.48
C LEU A 185 -24.50 -42.67 16.26
N HIS A 186 -24.81 -42.15 17.45
CA HIS A 186 -25.99 -42.59 18.19
C HIS A 186 -27.28 -41.85 17.78
N GLY A 187 -27.21 -40.92 16.82
CA GLY A 187 -28.34 -40.07 16.44
C GLY A 187 -28.81 -39.17 17.57
N GLN A 188 -27.92 -38.82 18.49
CA GLN A 188 -28.22 -37.88 19.59
C GLN A 188 -28.14 -36.44 19.08
N PRO A 189 -28.84 -35.49 19.72
CA PRO A 189 -28.71 -34.06 19.40
C PRO A 189 -27.24 -33.62 19.50
N LEU A 190 -26.75 -32.96 18.44
CA LEU A 190 -25.38 -32.45 18.43
C LEU A 190 -25.25 -31.23 19.33
N THR A 191 -24.11 -31.14 19.98
CA THR A 191 -23.67 -29.98 20.77
C THR A 191 -22.40 -29.42 20.15
N PRO A 192 -21.94 -28.22 20.52
CA PRO A 192 -20.65 -27.69 20.08
C PRO A 192 -19.48 -28.68 20.27
N ALA A 193 -19.52 -29.51 21.32
CA ALA A 193 -18.50 -30.54 21.57
C ALA A 193 -18.39 -31.61 20.48
N ALA A 194 -19.44 -31.80 19.65
CA ALA A 194 -19.39 -32.70 18.49
C ALA A 194 -18.59 -32.10 17.33
N ASP A 195 -18.75 -30.80 17.06
CA ASP A 195 -17.95 -30.08 16.07
C ASP A 195 -16.47 -30.04 16.47
N LEU A 196 -16.20 -29.81 17.76
CA LEU A 196 -14.82 -29.80 18.27
C LEU A 196 -14.16 -31.19 18.21
N TYR A 197 -14.92 -32.26 18.39
CA TYR A 197 -14.42 -33.63 18.14
C TYR A 197 -14.07 -33.84 16.67
N ALA A 198 -14.96 -33.42 15.76
CA ALA A 198 -14.75 -33.57 14.32
C ALA A 198 -13.58 -32.72 13.81
N LEU A 199 -13.39 -31.52 14.37
CA LEU A 199 -12.18 -30.72 14.17
C LEU A 199 -10.95 -31.44 14.72
N GLY A 200 -10.99 -31.98 15.95
CA GLY A 200 -9.90 -32.77 16.52
C GLY A 200 -9.49 -33.96 15.65
N ALA A 201 -10.46 -34.69 15.08
CA ALA A 201 -10.21 -35.78 14.16
C ALA A 201 -9.56 -35.30 12.84
N THR A 202 -9.97 -34.13 12.36
CA THR A 202 -9.38 -33.47 11.19
C THR A 202 -7.94 -33.06 11.46
N LEU A 203 -7.66 -32.40 12.59
CA LEU A 203 -6.31 -32.00 12.99
C LEU A 203 -5.40 -33.21 13.18
N TYR A 204 -5.90 -34.30 13.77
CA TYR A 204 -5.17 -35.56 13.90
C TYR A 204 -4.65 -36.04 12.55
N LEU A 205 -5.51 -36.07 11.52
CA LEU A 205 -5.13 -36.47 10.18
C LEU A 205 -4.09 -35.52 9.57
N LEU A 206 -4.33 -34.21 9.63
CA LEU A 206 -3.46 -33.21 9.00
C LEU A 206 -2.06 -33.17 9.63
N LEU A 207 -1.97 -33.38 10.94
CA LEU A 207 -0.71 -33.32 11.70
C LEU A 207 0.10 -34.62 11.65
N THR A 208 -0.54 -35.76 11.39
CA THR A 208 0.13 -37.07 11.45
C THR A 208 0.15 -37.81 10.11
N GLY A 209 -0.67 -37.42 9.14
CA GLY A 209 -0.93 -38.20 7.94
C GLY A 209 -1.75 -39.47 8.16
N ASN A 210 -2.16 -39.76 9.40
CA ASN A 210 -2.88 -40.97 9.78
C ASN A 210 -4.33 -40.63 10.15
N VAL A 211 -5.28 -41.43 9.68
CA VAL A 211 -6.69 -41.28 10.09
C VAL A 211 -6.85 -41.77 11.54
N PRO A 212 -7.55 -41.04 12.42
CA PRO A 212 -7.77 -41.49 13.79
C PRO A 212 -8.67 -42.74 13.84
N PRO A 213 -8.60 -43.57 14.91
CA PRO A 213 -9.56 -44.64 15.12
C PRO A 213 -10.98 -44.09 15.19
N SER A 214 -11.89 -44.67 14.41
CA SER A 214 -13.29 -44.25 14.37
C SER A 214 -13.96 -44.40 15.74
N ALA A 215 -14.98 -43.59 16.01
CA ALA A 215 -15.77 -43.72 17.24
C ALA A 215 -16.41 -45.11 17.41
N LEU A 216 -16.69 -45.85 16.31
CA LEU A 216 -17.13 -47.24 16.36
C LEU A 216 -16.03 -48.20 16.84
N GLN A 217 -14.81 -48.07 16.34
CA GLN A 217 -13.66 -48.88 16.79
C GLN A 217 -13.36 -48.63 18.26
N ARG A 218 -13.40 -47.35 18.68
CA ARG A 218 -13.22 -46.97 20.08
C ARG A 218 -14.32 -47.51 20.98
N ALA A 219 -15.59 -47.44 20.53
CA ALA A 219 -16.73 -48.03 21.25
C ALA A 219 -16.56 -49.55 21.47
N LEU A 220 -16.13 -50.27 20.42
CA LEU A 220 -15.93 -51.71 20.48
C LEU A 220 -14.83 -52.08 21.49
N ALA A 221 -13.66 -51.44 21.41
CA ALA A 221 -12.56 -51.66 22.35
C ALA A 221 -12.99 -51.42 23.81
N LEU A 222 -13.63 -50.27 24.07
CA LEU A 222 -14.14 -49.93 25.40
C LEU A 222 -15.19 -50.95 25.90
N SER A 223 -16.08 -51.44 25.03
CA SER A 223 -17.10 -52.44 25.38
C SER A 223 -16.51 -53.82 25.73
N LEU A 224 -15.34 -54.15 25.17
CA LEU A 224 -14.60 -55.38 25.44
C LEU A 224 -13.65 -55.25 26.66
N GLY A 225 -13.55 -54.06 27.27
CA GLY A 225 -12.61 -53.77 28.35
C GLY A 225 -11.17 -53.60 27.88
N GLU A 226 -10.95 -53.38 26.59
CA GLU A 226 -9.66 -53.06 26.00
C GLU A 226 -9.34 -51.55 26.15
N PRO A 227 -8.05 -51.15 26.14
CA PRO A 227 -7.69 -49.73 26.14
C PRO A 227 -8.20 -49.01 24.89
N ASP A 228 -8.52 -47.72 25.02
CA ASP A 228 -8.89 -46.88 23.88
C ASP A 228 -7.77 -46.91 22.81
N PRO A 229 -8.06 -47.27 21.55
CA PRO A 229 -7.04 -47.41 20.51
C PRO A 229 -6.46 -46.07 20.01
N LEU A 230 -6.95 -44.91 20.50
CA LEU A 230 -6.42 -43.60 20.13
C LEU A 230 -4.94 -43.46 20.52
N VAL A 231 -4.08 -43.18 19.54
CA VAL A 231 -2.66 -42.95 19.76
C VAL A 231 -2.39 -41.44 19.85
N PRO A 232 -1.71 -40.94 20.90
CA PRO A 232 -1.27 -39.54 20.97
C PRO A 232 -0.52 -39.10 19.71
N ILE A 233 -0.88 -37.96 19.12
CA ILE A 233 -0.30 -37.50 17.85
C ILE A 233 1.20 -37.26 17.94
N GLN A 234 1.71 -36.87 19.11
CA GLN A 234 3.15 -36.73 19.35
C GLN A 234 3.93 -38.05 19.18
N LYS A 235 3.30 -39.20 19.43
CA LYS A 235 3.93 -40.51 19.18
C LYS A 235 4.00 -40.87 17.70
N LEU A 236 3.13 -40.28 16.89
CA LEU A 236 3.09 -40.48 15.44
C LEU A 236 3.96 -39.47 14.70
N ASN A 237 4.05 -38.25 15.23
CA ASN A 237 4.89 -37.18 14.73
C ASN A 237 5.57 -36.46 15.91
N ALA A 238 6.84 -36.80 16.15
CA ALA A 238 7.62 -36.30 17.29
C ALA A 238 7.95 -34.80 17.21
N SER A 239 7.74 -34.15 16.05
CA SER A 239 7.90 -32.69 15.91
C SER A 239 6.76 -31.89 16.54
N ILE A 240 5.64 -32.55 16.90
CA ILE A 240 4.49 -31.90 17.51
C ILE A 240 4.74 -31.70 19.01
N ALA A 241 4.48 -30.49 19.51
CA ALA A 241 4.54 -30.15 20.92
C ALA A 241 3.58 -31.02 21.76
N ALA A 242 3.98 -31.35 22.99
CA ALA A 242 3.17 -32.22 23.87
C ALA A 242 1.81 -31.58 24.19
N GLU A 243 1.80 -30.26 24.23
CA GLU A 243 0.66 -29.42 24.53
C GLU A 243 -0.35 -29.44 23.37
N THR A 244 0.12 -29.29 22.12
CA THR A 244 -0.73 -29.46 20.93
C THR A 244 -1.33 -30.87 20.89
N SER A 245 -0.56 -31.90 21.25
CA SER A 245 -1.05 -33.28 21.36
C SER A 245 -2.18 -33.38 22.39
N ALA A 246 -1.97 -32.81 23.59
CA ALA A 246 -2.97 -32.82 24.65
C ALA A 246 -4.29 -32.13 24.25
N VAL A 247 -4.22 -31.05 23.45
CA VAL A 247 -5.42 -30.37 22.93
C VAL A 247 -6.18 -31.26 21.95
N VAL A 248 -5.48 -31.86 20.97
CA VAL A 248 -6.12 -32.77 19.99
C VAL A 248 -6.70 -33.99 20.69
N GLU A 249 -6.00 -34.56 21.66
CA GLU A 249 -6.48 -35.69 22.46
C GLU A 249 -7.72 -35.33 23.30
N ARG A 250 -7.73 -34.15 23.92
CA ARG A 250 -8.90 -33.65 24.67
C ARG A 250 -10.09 -33.38 23.76
N ALA A 251 -9.87 -32.82 22.57
CA ALA A 251 -10.93 -32.66 21.57
C ALA A 251 -11.50 -34.03 21.14
N LEU A 252 -10.65 -35.05 21.07
CA LEU A 252 -11.00 -36.44 20.77
C LEU A 252 -11.43 -37.27 21.99
N ALA A 253 -11.65 -36.68 23.18
CA ALA A 253 -12.13 -37.46 24.33
C ALA A 253 -13.45 -38.17 23.99
N TYR A 254 -13.62 -39.44 24.39
CA TYR A 254 -14.80 -40.21 23.97
C TYR A 254 -16.09 -39.61 24.54
N ALA A 255 -16.10 -39.25 25.82
CA ALA A 255 -17.23 -38.61 26.48
C ALA A 255 -17.30 -37.09 26.15
N PRO A 256 -18.45 -36.55 25.70
CA PRO A 256 -18.58 -35.13 25.36
C PRO A 256 -18.26 -34.17 26.53
N ALA A 257 -18.52 -34.58 27.78
CA ALA A 257 -18.24 -33.78 28.96
C ALA A 257 -16.74 -33.61 29.27
N GLU A 258 -15.87 -34.45 28.71
CA GLU A 258 -14.41 -34.38 28.88
C GLU A 258 -13.74 -33.50 27.81
N ARG A 259 -14.48 -33.14 26.75
CA ARG A 259 -14.01 -32.29 25.66
C ARG A 259 -14.08 -30.80 26.01
N PHE A 260 -13.62 -29.98 25.08
CA PHE A 260 -13.93 -28.56 25.07
C PHE A 260 -15.43 -28.33 24.90
N GLN A 261 -15.99 -27.38 25.63
CA GLN A 261 -17.44 -27.11 25.61
C GLN A 261 -17.83 -26.03 24.61
N ASP A 262 -16.87 -25.20 24.18
CA ASP A 262 -17.05 -24.16 23.17
C ASP A 262 -15.75 -23.94 22.37
N ALA A 263 -15.87 -23.28 21.22
CA ALA A 263 -14.74 -23.08 20.31
C ALA A 263 -13.69 -22.11 20.86
N THR A 264 -14.09 -21.15 21.68
CA THR A 264 -13.17 -20.20 22.31
C THR A 264 -12.24 -20.91 23.30
N GLN A 265 -12.75 -21.86 24.08
CA GLN A 265 -11.96 -22.66 25.01
C GLN A 265 -10.90 -23.51 24.29
N MET A 266 -11.26 -24.12 23.16
CA MET A 266 -10.31 -24.88 22.34
C MET A 266 -9.27 -23.96 21.69
N TRP A 267 -9.68 -22.79 21.20
CA TRP A 267 -8.75 -21.80 20.62
C TRP A 267 -7.75 -21.29 21.63
N GLN A 268 -8.17 -20.92 22.85
CA GLN A 268 -7.24 -20.52 23.92
C GLN A 268 -6.23 -21.63 24.23
N ALA A 269 -6.68 -22.88 24.27
CA ALA A 269 -5.79 -24.01 24.51
C ALA A 269 -4.81 -24.27 23.34
N LEU A 270 -5.14 -23.91 22.11
CA LEU A 270 -4.19 -23.93 20.97
C LEU A 270 -3.26 -22.70 20.96
N GLY A 271 -3.79 -21.54 21.35
CA GLY A 271 -3.13 -20.22 21.29
C GLY A 271 -1.92 -20.07 22.22
N ASP A 272 -1.96 -20.68 23.40
CA ASP A 272 -0.83 -20.66 24.35
C ASP A 272 0.42 -21.43 23.85
N HIS A 273 0.34 -22.13 22.70
CA HIS A 273 1.35 -23.07 22.22
C HIS A 273 1.75 -22.88 20.74
N LEU A 274 1.34 -21.77 20.12
CA LEU A 274 1.70 -21.40 18.74
C LEU A 274 3.11 -20.80 18.59
N GLU A 275 3.76 -20.41 19.68
CA GLU A 275 5.15 -19.96 19.65
C GLU A 275 6.09 -21.15 19.82
N LEU A 276 6.82 -21.51 18.75
CA LEU A 276 8.07 -22.25 18.93
C LEU A 276 8.89 -21.51 19.99
N PRO A 277 9.46 -22.20 21.00
CA PRO A 277 10.27 -21.55 22.01
C PRO A 277 11.35 -20.75 21.29
N ALA A 278 11.45 -19.47 21.65
CA ALA A 278 12.39 -18.58 21.00
C ALA A 278 13.81 -19.11 21.21
N LEU A 279 14.60 -19.15 20.14
CA LEU A 279 16.03 -19.42 20.27
C LEU A 279 16.66 -18.16 20.86
N VAL A 280 17.27 -18.30 22.04
CA VAL A 280 17.92 -17.17 22.72
C VAL A 280 19.40 -17.15 22.36
N VAL A 281 19.85 -16.04 21.77
CA VAL A 281 21.25 -15.78 21.41
C VAL A 281 21.84 -14.81 22.43
N GLY A 282 22.98 -15.14 23.03
CA GLY A 282 23.59 -14.32 24.06
C GLY A 282 24.82 -14.96 24.70
N CYS A 283 25.47 -14.21 25.59
CA CYS A 283 26.61 -14.67 26.38
C CYS A 283 26.23 -15.14 27.80
N GLY A 284 24.95 -15.01 28.17
CA GLY A 284 24.41 -15.38 29.48
C GLY A 284 24.19 -16.88 29.65
N LYS A 285 23.93 -17.30 30.90
CA LYS A 285 23.65 -18.72 31.24
C LYS A 285 22.33 -19.25 30.64
N ASP A 286 21.43 -18.34 30.29
CA ASP A 286 20.10 -18.65 29.76
C ASP A 286 20.06 -18.62 28.22
N ALA A 287 21.19 -18.30 27.56
CA ALA A 287 21.28 -18.30 26.10
C ALA A 287 21.54 -19.72 25.56
N GLY A 288 20.72 -20.16 24.62
CA GLY A 288 20.88 -21.44 23.92
C GLY A 288 21.98 -21.43 22.86
N PHE A 289 22.33 -20.23 22.36
CA PHE A 289 23.31 -20.03 21.29
C PHE A 289 24.24 -18.85 21.59
N ALA A 290 25.52 -19.00 21.25
CA ALA A 290 26.52 -17.93 21.42
C ALA A 290 26.56 -16.96 20.24
N THR A 291 26.08 -17.37 19.05
CA THR A 291 26.08 -16.57 17.82
C THR A 291 24.74 -16.65 17.12
N ILE A 292 24.40 -15.61 16.35
CA ILE A 292 23.14 -15.54 15.61
C ILE A 292 23.15 -16.54 14.45
N THR A 293 24.30 -16.69 13.78
CA THR A 293 24.49 -17.67 12.69
C THR A 293 24.20 -19.10 13.17
N ALA A 294 24.64 -19.47 14.38
CA ALA A 294 24.38 -20.79 14.93
C ALA A 294 22.89 -21.01 15.25
N ALA A 295 22.20 -19.98 15.76
CA ALA A 295 20.76 -20.04 15.98
C ALA A 295 19.98 -20.13 14.67
N LEU A 296 20.37 -19.37 13.64
CA LEU A 296 19.77 -19.43 12.31
C LEU A 296 19.90 -20.82 11.68
N ALA A 297 21.06 -21.46 11.80
CA ALA A 297 21.29 -22.81 11.28
C ALA A 297 20.47 -23.89 12.01
N ALA A 298 20.03 -23.62 13.24
CA ALA A 298 19.21 -24.52 14.05
C ALA A 298 17.71 -24.14 14.05
N ALA A 299 17.36 -22.98 13.49
CA ALA A 299 16.00 -22.47 13.49
C ALA A 299 15.12 -23.24 12.52
N GLU A 300 13.91 -23.55 12.97
CA GLU A 300 12.83 -24.00 12.10
C GLU A 300 12.22 -22.79 11.37
N PRO A 301 11.58 -22.98 10.20
CA PRO A 301 10.90 -21.90 9.49
C PRO A 301 9.88 -21.16 10.37
N SER A 302 9.90 -19.83 10.30
CA SER A 302 9.08 -18.89 11.09
C SER A 302 9.35 -18.93 12.61
N GLN A 303 10.48 -19.49 13.04
CA GLN A 303 10.87 -19.46 14.45
C GLN A 303 11.39 -18.08 14.85
N ARG A 304 11.13 -17.71 16.11
CA ARG A 304 11.65 -16.49 16.71
C ARG A 304 13.06 -16.70 17.25
N ILE A 305 13.97 -15.80 16.93
CA ILE A 305 15.31 -15.70 17.50
C ILE A 305 15.38 -14.41 18.32
N VAL A 306 15.50 -14.54 19.64
CA VAL A 306 15.67 -13.41 20.56
C VAL A 306 17.15 -13.21 20.82
N ILE A 307 17.64 -12.01 20.55
CA ILE A 307 19.05 -11.66 20.64
C ILE A 307 19.22 -10.76 21.86
N GLN A 308 19.99 -11.21 22.84
CA GLN A 308 20.28 -10.45 24.05
C GLN A 308 21.24 -9.28 23.76
N PRO A 309 21.29 -8.25 24.63
CA PRO A 309 22.25 -7.16 24.50
C PRO A 309 23.69 -7.63 24.30
N GLY A 310 24.38 -7.09 23.30
CA GLY A 310 25.73 -7.50 22.93
C GLY A 310 26.19 -6.99 21.56
N LEU A 311 27.49 -7.18 21.30
CA LEU A 311 28.11 -6.94 19.99
C LEU A 311 28.34 -8.28 19.29
N TYR A 312 27.73 -8.43 18.13
CA TYR A 312 27.77 -9.63 17.28
C TYR A 312 28.50 -9.29 15.98
N ALA A 313 29.76 -9.72 15.87
CA ALA A 313 30.56 -9.54 14.65
C ALA A 313 30.24 -10.66 13.65
N GLU A 314 29.15 -10.52 12.89
CA GLU A 314 28.58 -11.55 12.03
C GLU A 314 27.99 -10.95 10.74
N SER A 315 27.98 -11.74 9.68
CA SER A 315 27.25 -11.47 8.43
C SER A 315 26.15 -12.54 8.29
N LEU A 316 24.90 -12.10 8.26
CA LEU A 316 23.74 -12.99 8.33
C LEU A 316 23.04 -13.08 6.98
N THR A 317 22.77 -14.30 6.53
CA THR A 317 21.96 -14.56 5.33
C THR A 317 20.68 -15.29 5.76
N LEU A 318 19.53 -14.69 5.45
CA LEU A 318 18.21 -15.22 5.79
C LEU A 318 17.59 -15.86 4.56
N GLU A 319 17.74 -17.18 4.45
CA GLU A 319 17.23 -17.99 3.33
C GLU A 319 15.86 -18.61 3.63
N GLN A 320 15.42 -18.59 4.89
CA GLN A 320 14.12 -19.10 5.34
C GLN A 320 13.34 -18.03 6.13
N PRO A 321 12.00 -18.16 6.23
CA PRO A 321 11.20 -17.33 7.12
C PRO A 321 11.71 -17.39 8.55
N VAL A 322 11.90 -16.25 9.21
CA VAL A 322 12.43 -16.16 10.58
C VAL A 322 12.17 -14.77 11.15
N SER A 323 12.01 -14.66 12.47
CA SER A 323 11.91 -13.37 13.16
C SER A 323 13.14 -13.14 14.04
N LEU A 324 13.96 -12.13 13.72
CA LEU A 324 15.09 -11.67 14.53
C LEU A 324 14.65 -10.51 15.42
N ILE A 325 14.74 -10.68 16.74
CA ILE A 325 14.25 -9.68 17.70
C ILE A 325 15.35 -9.34 18.70
N GLY A 326 15.81 -8.09 18.68
CA GLY A 326 16.72 -7.54 19.68
C GLY A 326 16.01 -7.27 21.01
N GLU A 327 16.57 -7.77 22.11
CA GLU A 327 16.12 -7.49 23.46
C GLU A 327 16.77 -6.20 24.00
N GLY A 328 16.02 -5.45 24.81
CA GLY A 328 16.51 -4.23 25.45
C GLY A 328 16.15 -2.96 24.68
N LEU A 329 16.92 -1.91 24.91
CA LEU A 329 16.71 -0.60 24.29
C LEU A 329 17.39 -0.54 22.91
N ALA A 330 16.95 0.40 22.08
CA ALA A 330 17.60 0.66 20.80
C ALA A 330 19.10 0.95 21.00
N GLY A 331 19.96 0.17 20.34
CA GLY A 331 21.42 0.25 20.49
C GLY A 331 22.04 -0.83 21.37
N ASP A 332 21.25 -1.59 22.13
CA ASP A 332 21.77 -2.63 23.03
C ASP A 332 22.23 -3.89 22.26
N VAL A 333 21.59 -4.20 21.14
CA VAL A 333 21.95 -5.31 20.25
C VAL A 333 22.57 -4.77 18.97
N ILE A 334 23.87 -5.00 18.80
CA ILE A 334 24.65 -4.49 17.66
C ILE A 334 25.14 -5.67 16.84
N ILE A 335 24.77 -5.71 15.56
CA ILE A 335 25.33 -6.61 14.57
C ILE A 335 26.28 -5.79 13.70
N GLU A 336 27.54 -6.17 13.69
CA GLU A 336 28.60 -5.48 12.99
C GLU A 336 29.25 -6.41 11.96
N SER A 337 29.48 -5.90 10.75
CA SER A 337 30.21 -6.62 9.70
C SER A 337 31.19 -5.67 9.01
N SER A 338 32.36 -6.18 8.62
CA SER A 338 33.46 -5.38 8.06
C SER A 338 33.83 -5.70 6.61
N ASP A 339 33.31 -6.81 6.09
CA ASP A 339 33.68 -7.40 4.81
C ASP A 339 32.49 -7.88 3.96
N ALA A 340 31.28 -7.89 4.52
CA ALA A 340 30.04 -8.22 3.84
C ALA A 340 28.85 -7.49 4.48
N ALA A 341 27.66 -7.62 3.90
CA ALA A 341 26.44 -7.09 4.50
C ALA A 341 26.21 -7.66 5.91
N CYS A 342 25.74 -6.84 6.84
CA CYS A 342 25.30 -7.32 8.16
C CYS A 342 24.13 -8.28 7.99
N LEU A 343 23.23 -7.97 7.06
CA LEU A 343 22.02 -8.74 6.80
C LEU A 343 21.72 -8.83 5.31
N THR A 344 21.57 -10.05 4.80
CA THR A 344 21.10 -10.35 3.45
C THR A 344 19.81 -11.15 3.55
N ILE A 345 18.71 -10.59 3.08
CA ILE A 345 17.38 -11.21 3.11
C ILE A 345 17.07 -11.77 1.72
N LEU A 346 16.89 -13.10 1.66
CA LEU A 346 16.61 -13.86 0.44
C LEU A 346 15.28 -14.64 0.53
N SER A 347 14.52 -14.47 1.63
CA SER A 347 13.29 -15.20 1.92
C SER A 347 12.10 -14.28 2.14
N ASP A 348 10.91 -14.83 2.00
CA ASP A 348 9.65 -14.18 2.39
C ASP A 348 9.40 -14.33 3.90
N GLN A 349 8.55 -13.47 4.47
CA GLN A 349 8.12 -13.57 5.87
C GLN A 349 9.30 -13.49 6.85
N VAL A 350 10.18 -12.52 6.61
CA VAL A 350 11.30 -12.22 7.51
C VAL A 350 10.98 -10.98 8.32
N ASP A 351 11.04 -11.11 9.65
CA ASP A 351 10.90 -9.97 10.56
C ASP A 351 12.22 -9.63 11.22
N VAL A 352 12.57 -8.35 11.24
CA VAL A 352 13.79 -7.82 11.84
C VAL A 352 13.40 -6.66 12.73
N HIS A 353 13.57 -6.82 14.04
CA HIS A 353 13.04 -5.87 15.01
C HIS A 353 14.09 -5.46 16.05
N ASN A 354 14.21 -4.16 16.31
CA ASN A 354 15.04 -3.58 17.38
C ASN A 354 16.54 -3.98 17.31
N LEU A 355 17.13 -3.95 16.11
CA LEU A 355 18.56 -4.24 15.90
C LEU A 355 19.33 -3.00 15.46
N THR A 356 20.59 -2.90 15.88
CA THR A 356 21.54 -1.93 15.36
C THR A 356 22.50 -2.60 14.39
N LEU A 357 22.41 -2.25 13.11
CA LEU A 357 23.17 -2.86 12.02
C LEU A 357 24.28 -1.89 11.56
N VAL A 358 25.53 -2.32 11.69
CA VAL A 358 26.71 -1.48 11.48
C VAL A 358 27.64 -2.12 10.45
N ALA A 359 27.57 -1.65 9.20
CA ALA A 359 28.54 -2.02 8.19
C ALA A 359 29.77 -1.10 8.28
N ARG A 360 30.91 -1.66 8.65
CA ARG A 360 32.21 -0.98 8.62
C ARG A 360 32.93 -1.27 7.32
N LYS A 361 33.65 -0.31 6.77
CA LYS A 361 34.45 -0.54 5.57
C LYS A 361 35.90 -0.76 5.94
N VAL A 362 36.41 -1.97 5.73
CA VAL A 362 37.85 -2.25 5.77
C VAL A 362 38.40 -2.27 4.35
N ALA A 363 39.21 -1.27 4.00
CA ALA A 363 39.91 -1.25 2.72
C ALA A 363 40.93 -2.42 2.64
N PRO A 364 41.08 -3.10 1.50
CA PRO A 364 40.64 -2.73 0.14
C PRO A 364 39.42 -3.52 -0.39
N LEU A 365 38.52 -3.99 0.48
CA LEU A 365 37.43 -4.87 0.07
C LEU A 365 36.42 -4.20 -0.88
N GLU A 366 35.76 -5.04 -1.69
CA GLU A 366 34.68 -4.61 -2.58
C GLU A 366 33.54 -3.98 -1.76
N PRO A 367 32.89 -2.92 -2.27
CA PRO A 367 31.80 -2.27 -1.56
C PRO A 367 30.56 -3.17 -1.44
N PHE A 368 29.94 -3.15 -0.26
CA PHE A 368 28.69 -3.83 0.08
C PHE A 368 27.70 -2.90 0.80
N PHE A 369 26.41 -3.23 0.76
CA PHE A 369 25.35 -2.56 1.53
C PHE A 369 25.30 -3.10 2.97
N ALA A 370 24.81 -2.33 3.94
CA ALA A 370 24.66 -2.86 5.30
C ALA A 370 23.53 -3.89 5.42
N VAL A 371 22.40 -3.60 4.77
CA VAL A 371 21.26 -4.51 4.63
C VAL A 371 20.87 -4.61 3.17
N THR A 372 20.67 -5.82 2.69
CA THR A 372 20.17 -6.11 1.34
C THR A 372 18.91 -6.95 1.42
N VAL A 373 17.84 -6.48 0.79
CA VAL A 373 16.64 -7.27 0.50
C VAL A 373 16.59 -7.50 -1.00
N ALA A 374 17.05 -8.68 -1.40
CA ALA A 374 17.17 -9.03 -2.83
C ALA A 374 15.90 -9.66 -3.38
N HIS A 375 15.13 -10.33 -2.52
CA HIS A 375 13.91 -11.04 -2.85
C HIS A 375 12.96 -11.07 -1.65
N GLY A 376 11.66 -11.05 -1.93
CA GLY A 376 10.62 -11.37 -0.97
C GLY A 376 10.08 -10.19 -0.16
N SER A 377 9.24 -10.54 0.81
CA SER A 377 8.61 -9.64 1.79
C SER A 377 9.35 -9.68 3.12
N ALA A 378 9.76 -8.51 3.59
CA ALA A 378 10.47 -8.37 4.86
C ALA A 378 9.86 -7.21 5.67
N LEU A 379 9.70 -7.39 6.97
CA LEU A 379 9.41 -6.34 7.92
C LEU A 379 10.72 -5.94 8.63
N ILE A 380 11.15 -4.70 8.47
CA ILE A 380 12.28 -4.13 9.20
C ILE A 380 11.73 -3.01 10.07
N GLU A 381 11.72 -3.21 11.37
CA GLU A 381 11.06 -2.33 12.32
C GLU A 381 11.99 -1.92 13.47
N GLN A 382 11.92 -0.65 13.89
CA GLN A 382 12.67 -0.13 15.04
C GLN A 382 14.18 -0.38 14.97
N CYS A 383 14.73 -0.52 13.77
CA CYS A 383 16.14 -0.78 13.56
C CYS A 383 16.92 0.52 13.36
N THR A 384 18.19 0.52 13.78
CA THR A 384 19.16 1.56 13.45
C THR A 384 20.18 1.01 12.46
N ILE A 385 20.31 1.62 11.28
CA ILE A 385 21.17 1.11 10.22
C ILE A 385 22.19 2.17 9.83
N THR A 386 23.47 1.78 9.79
CA THR A 386 24.60 2.62 9.39
C THR A 386 25.55 1.88 8.46
N SER A 387 26.18 2.60 7.53
CA SER A 387 27.09 2.00 6.55
C SER A 387 28.24 2.92 6.16
N GLU A 388 29.47 2.49 6.44
CA GLU A 388 30.70 3.12 5.95
C GLU A 388 31.09 2.64 4.53
N SER A 389 30.31 1.72 3.93
CA SER A 389 30.60 1.09 2.65
C SER A 389 29.75 1.63 1.49
N LEU A 390 28.52 1.11 1.31
CA LEU A 390 27.52 1.63 0.35
C LEU A 390 26.31 2.18 1.10
N ALA A 391 25.10 2.02 0.56
CA ALA A 391 23.87 2.44 1.20
C ALA A 391 23.60 1.63 2.47
N CYS A 392 22.85 2.21 3.40
CA CYS A 392 22.47 1.52 4.63
C CYS A 392 21.48 0.38 4.32
N LEU A 393 20.50 0.64 3.46
CA LEU A 393 19.52 -0.35 3.04
C LEU A 393 19.42 -0.36 1.51
N SER A 394 19.45 -1.57 0.94
CA SER A 394 19.20 -1.82 -0.48
C SER A 394 17.97 -2.70 -0.64
N LEU A 395 17.00 -2.25 -1.44
CA LEU A 395 15.83 -3.02 -1.88
C LEU A 395 15.92 -3.19 -3.39
N HIS A 396 16.05 -4.41 -3.88
CA HIS A 396 16.18 -4.63 -5.33
C HIS A 396 15.47 -5.89 -5.80
N GLY A 397 15.13 -5.92 -7.09
CA GLY A 397 14.43 -7.03 -7.73
C GLY A 397 12.91 -6.87 -7.75
N SER A 398 12.30 -7.19 -8.89
CA SER A 398 10.86 -6.97 -9.16
C SER A 398 9.89 -7.72 -8.24
N THR A 399 10.36 -8.71 -7.49
CA THR A 399 9.57 -9.49 -6.52
C THR A 399 9.73 -9.00 -5.09
N THR A 400 10.55 -7.96 -4.87
CA THR A 400 10.85 -7.44 -3.54
C THR A 400 9.79 -6.44 -3.09
N ALA A 401 9.28 -6.64 -1.88
CA ALA A 401 8.28 -5.80 -1.25
C ALA A 401 8.52 -5.73 0.26
N ALA A 402 9.47 -4.90 0.69
CA ALA A 402 9.78 -4.71 2.11
C ALA A 402 8.90 -3.62 2.76
N LEU A 403 8.52 -3.82 4.03
CA LEU A 403 7.98 -2.79 4.91
C LEU A 403 9.07 -2.37 5.90
N VAL A 404 9.48 -1.11 5.80
CA VAL A 404 10.48 -0.50 6.69
C VAL A 404 9.77 0.56 7.54
N ARG A 405 9.67 0.32 8.84
CA ARG A 405 8.89 1.15 9.76
C ARG A 405 9.70 1.57 10.99
N ASP A 406 9.49 2.80 11.45
CA ASP A 406 10.08 3.30 12.71
C ASP A 406 11.62 3.16 12.78
N CYS A 407 12.28 3.14 11.63
CA CYS A 407 13.72 2.93 11.54
C CYS A 407 14.51 4.24 11.54
N THR A 408 15.72 4.19 12.07
CA THR A 408 16.71 5.26 11.95
C THR A 408 17.80 4.84 10.97
N ILE A 409 17.87 5.52 9.83
CA ILE A 409 18.82 5.20 8.75
C ILE A 409 19.76 6.37 8.59
N ARG A 410 21.05 6.18 8.90
CA ARG A 410 21.96 7.32 8.99
C ARG A 410 23.39 7.02 8.58
N ASN A 411 24.09 8.08 8.20
CA ASN A 411 25.53 8.09 7.95
C ASN A 411 25.96 7.05 6.90
N GLY A 412 25.14 6.83 5.87
CA GLY A 412 25.51 6.02 4.72
C GLY A 412 26.60 6.70 3.89
N ALA A 413 27.63 5.94 3.51
CA ALA A 413 28.68 6.37 2.59
C ALA A 413 28.16 6.56 1.15
N ALA A 414 26.99 5.98 0.83
CA ALA A 414 26.20 6.26 -0.38
C ALA A 414 24.82 6.83 -0.01
N ALA A 415 23.74 6.27 -0.55
CA ALA A 415 22.38 6.65 -0.19
C ALA A 415 22.01 6.15 1.22
N GLY A 416 20.98 6.72 1.84
CA GLY A 416 20.39 6.11 3.04
C GLY A 416 19.69 4.81 2.68
N ILE A 417 18.71 4.89 1.77
CA ILE A 417 18.01 3.76 1.17
C ILE A 417 18.18 3.82 -0.34
N ASP A 418 18.54 2.70 -0.96
CA ASP A 418 18.64 2.53 -2.41
C ASP A 418 17.58 1.53 -2.88
N ILE A 419 16.71 1.92 -3.80
CA ILE A 419 15.56 1.12 -4.26
C ILE A 419 15.60 1.05 -5.78
N TYR A 420 15.82 -0.14 -6.34
CA TYR A 420 16.08 -0.29 -7.78
C TYR A 420 15.58 -1.63 -8.35
N ASP A 421 15.74 -1.80 -9.68
CA ASP A 421 15.38 -3.00 -10.45
C ASP A 421 13.93 -3.48 -10.25
N GLY A 422 12.98 -2.54 -10.33
CA GLY A 422 11.55 -2.80 -10.22
C GLY A 422 11.07 -3.10 -8.80
N ALA A 423 11.93 -2.98 -7.79
CA ALA A 423 11.56 -3.22 -6.39
C ALA A 423 10.38 -2.34 -5.95
N GLN A 424 9.52 -2.94 -5.15
CA GLN A 424 8.47 -2.27 -4.41
C GLN A 424 8.87 -2.17 -2.94
N GLY A 425 8.05 -1.49 -2.15
CA GLY A 425 8.22 -1.43 -0.70
C GLY A 425 7.46 -0.27 -0.10
N THR A 426 7.28 -0.31 1.21
CA THR A 426 6.71 0.79 1.99
C THR A 426 7.75 1.23 3.03
N ILE A 427 8.10 2.51 3.02
CA ILE A 427 8.97 3.13 4.01
C ILE A 427 8.12 4.12 4.79
N GLU A 428 7.87 3.84 6.07
CA GLU A 428 7.01 4.66 6.89
C GLU A 428 7.62 5.04 8.24
N ASP A 429 7.31 6.24 8.71
CA ASP A 429 7.68 6.73 10.04
C ASP A 429 9.21 6.67 10.32
N CYS A 430 10.03 6.72 9.26
CA CYS A 430 11.48 6.59 9.34
C CYS A 430 12.19 7.95 9.46
N GLN A 431 13.32 7.97 10.17
CA GLN A 431 14.25 9.10 10.20
C GLN A 431 15.49 8.78 9.36
N ILE A 432 15.75 9.58 8.33
CA ILE A 432 16.81 9.34 7.35
C ILE A 432 17.72 10.58 7.28
N PHE A 433 18.99 10.44 7.70
CA PHE A 433 19.86 11.62 7.79
C PHE A 433 21.37 11.36 7.71
N GLY A 434 22.15 12.40 7.38
CA GLY A 434 23.62 12.35 7.41
C GLY A 434 24.25 11.50 6.30
N ASN A 435 23.51 11.16 5.25
CA ASN A 435 23.99 10.32 4.15
C ASN A 435 24.80 11.15 3.14
N THR A 436 25.78 10.53 2.51
CA THR A 436 26.72 11.21 1.58
C THR A 436 26.08 11.44 0.20
N ARG A 437 25.23 10.51 -0.25
CA ARG A 437 24.37 10.70 -1.45
C ARG A 437 22.94 10.97 -1.00
N ALA A 438 21.96 10.57 -1.80
CA ALA A 438 20.56 10.87 -1.53
C ALA A 438 20.10 10.22 -0.22
N GLY A 439 19.14 10.83 0.48
CA GLY A 439 18.49 10.16 1.60
C GLY A 439 17.80 8.87 1.15
N ILE A 440 17.01 8.98 0.08
CA ILE A 440 16.41 7.84 -0.63
C ILE A 440 16.68 7.99 -2.13
N GLU A 441 17.17 6.93 -2.76
CA GLU A 441 17.34 6.83 -4.21
C GLU A 441 16.33 5.81 -4.78
N ILE A 442 15.63 6.19 -5.86
CA ILE A 442 14.67 5.35 -6.57
C ILE A 442 15.08 5.31 -8.04
N SER A 443 15.46 4.14 -8.54
CA SER A 443 15.98 3.97 -9.90
C SER A 443 15.45 2.70 -10.58
N ASN A 444 15.78 2.51 -11.85
CA ASN A 444 15.49 1.30 -12.63
C ASN A 444 14.05 0.77 -12.45
N ALA A 445 13.06 1.64 -12.69
CA ALA A 445 11.63 1.33 -12.60
C ALA A 445 11.11 0.86 -11.22
N ALA A 446 11.87 1.08 -10.13
CA ALA A 446 11.36 0.89 -8.77
C ALA A 446 10.16 1.80 -8.48
N ASN A 447 9.24 1.33 -7.62
CA ASN A 447 8.00 2.05 -7.31
C ASN A 447 7.58 1.91 -5.84
N PRO A 448 8.35 2.49 -4.90
CA PRO A 448 8.03 2.40 -3.48
C PRO A 448 6.95 3.40 -3.03
N ILE A 449 6.38 3.15 -1.86
CA ILE A 449 5.57 4.12 -1.10
C ILE A 449 6.45 4.64 0.04
N ILE A 450 6.59 5.95 0.16
CA ILE A 450 7.34 6.63 1.21
C ILE A 450 6.36 7.55 1.92
N ARG A 451 6.10 7.32 3.22
CA ARG A 451 5.10 8.09 3.95
C ARG A 451 5.51 8.47 5.36
N ARG A 452 5.19 9.68 5.81
CA ARG A 452 5.48 10.15 7.18
C ARG A 452 6.97 10.04 7.56
N CYS A 453 7.86 10.15 6.58
CA CYS A 453 9.30 10.07 6.78
C CYS A 453 9.92 11.45 6.95
N LYS A 454 10.97 11.53 7.76
CA LYS A 454 11.79 12.74 7.92
C LYS A 454 13.16 12.53 7.29
N ILE A 455 13.43 13.27 6.21
CA ILE A 455 14.63 13.13 5.38
C ILE A 455 15.43 14.42 5.42
N GLN A 456 16.56 14.41 6.13
CA GLN A 456 17.25 15.64 6.51
C GLN A 456 18.76 15.55 6.60
N TYR A 457 19.44 16.68 6.49
CA TYR A 457 20.89 16.80 6.73
C TYR A 457 21.75 15.84 5.90
N GLY A 458 21.29 15.42 4.72
CA GLY A 458 22.11 14.72 3.73
C GLY A 458 23.03 15.69 2.98
N LEU A 459 24.13 15.19 2.40
CA LEU A 459 25.05 16.01 1.60
C LEU A 459 24.56 16.24 0.16
N ALA A 460 23.67 15.37 -0.34
CA ALA A 460 23.06 15.48 -1.67
C ALA A 460 21.55 15.74 -1.55
N SER A 461 20.75 15.28 -2.53
CA SER A 461 19.31 15.48 -2.50
C SER A 461 18.63 14.68 -1.38
N GLY A 462 17.50 15.15 -0.85
CA GLY A 462 16.71 14.36 0.10
C GLY A 462 16.20 13.07 -0.53
N ILE A 463 15.48 13.19 -1.64
CA ILE A 463 15.04 12.06 -2.47
C ILE A 463 15.54 12.27 -3.91
N PHE A 464 16.02 11.21 -4.54
CA PHE A 464 16.40 11.23 -5.95
C PHE A 464 15.69 10.13 -6.73
N VAL A 465 14.92 10.53 -7.74
CA VAL A 465 14.15 9.63 -8.61
C VAL A 465 14.72 9.69 -10.02
N THR A 466 15.23 8.58 -10.53
CA THR A 466 15.97 8.53 -11.79
C THR A 466 15.67 7.25 -12.57
N GLU A 467 16.12 7.14 -13.82
CA GLU A 467 16.11 5.90 -14.61
C GLU A 467 14.73 5.22 -14.65
N ASN A 468 13.70 6.00 -14.96
CA ASN A 468 12.29 5.59 -14.96
C ASN A 468 11.74 5.14 -13.59
N GLY A 469 12.43 5.47 -12.50
CA GLY A 469 11.93 5.32 -11.14
C GLY A 469 10.60 6.04 -10.94
N LEU A 470 9.72 5.41 -10.17
CA LEU A 470 8.39 5.89 -9.85
C LEU A 470 8.31 6.14 -8.34
N GLY A 471 7.16 5.86 -7.74
CA GLY A 471 6.93 5.92 -6.30
C GLY A 471 5.98 7.03 -5.87
N VAL A 472 5.41 6.83 -4.69
CA VAL A 472 4.53 7.78 -4.01
C VAL A 472 5.24 8.30 -2.77
N ILE A 473 5.38 9.62 -2.68
CA ILE A 473 5.99 10.33 -1.55
C ILE A 473 4.88 11.15 -0.91
N GLU A 474 4.41 10.76 0.27
CA GLU A 474 3.28 11.41 0.94
C GLU A 474 3.58 11.78 2.39
N ASP A 475 3.03 12.90 2.86
CA ASP A 475 3.13 13.31 4.27
C ASP A 475 4.57 13.36 4.80
N CYS A 476 5.56 13.66 3.95
CA CYS A 476 6.98 13.65 4.31
C CYS A 476 7.52 15.04 4.66
N GLU A 477 8.53 15.06 5.51
CA GLU A 477 9.34 16.25 5.82
C GLU A 477 10.74 16.10 5.17
N ILE A 478 11.02 16.90 4.13
CA ILE A 478 12.27 16.84 3.37
C ILE A 478 13.01 18.17 3.54
N LEU A 479 13.99 18.20 4.44
CA LEU A 479 14.53 19.46 4.94
C LEU A 479 16.04 19.52 5.10
N ALA A 480 16.60 20.71 4.89
CA ALA A 480 18.01 21.01 5.19
C ALA A 480 19.03 20.05 4.54
N ASN A 481 18.76 19.57 3.33
CA ASN A 481 19.70 18.76 2.57
C ASN A 481 20.67 19.65 1.75
N GLY A 482 21.87 19.13 1.47
CA GLY A 482 22.92 19.82 0.71
C GLY A 482 22.62 19.96 -0.79
N GLY A 483 21.74 19.12 -1.32
CA GLY A 483 21.22 19.19 -2.69
C GLY A 483 19.78 19.69 -2.75
N ALA A 484 19.03 19.21 -3.74
CA ALA A 484 17.59 19.50 -3.83
C ALA A 484 16.81 18.75 -2.73
N GLY A 485 15.63 19.22 -2.36
CA GLY A 485 14.73 18.41 -1.54
C GLY A 485 14.37 17.11 -2.26
N VAL A 486 13.78 17.24 -3.45
CA VAL A 486 13.52 16.12 -4.37
C VAL A 486 14.11 16.43 -5.73
N ALA A 487 14.92 15.52 -6.27
CA ALA A 487 15.44 15.59 -7.62
C ALA A 487 14.81 14.50 -8.49
N VAL A 488 14.44 14.83 -9.72
CA VAL A 488 13.82 13.90 -10.69
C VAL A 488 14.52 14.01 -12.04
N SER A 489 14.98 12.89 -12.58
CA SER A 489 15.69 12.88 -13.86
C SER A 489 15.54 11.60 -14.67
N PHE A 490 16.01 11.61 -15.92
CA PHE A 490 16.11 10.43 -16.79
C PHE A 490 14.83 9.57 -16.81
N GLY A 491 13.69 10.21 -17.08
CA GLY A 491 12.38 9.55 -17.15
C GLY A 491 11.73 9.25 -15.79
N GLY A 492 12.35 9.61 -14.67
CA GLY A 492 11.73 9.52 -13.35
C GLY A 492 10.39 10.23 -13.29
N ASN A 493 9.42 9.65 -12.60
CA ASN A 493 8.02 10.13 -12.56
C ASN A 493 7.35 9.83 -11.22
N PRO A 494 7.76 10.48 -10.12
CA PRO A 494 7.15 10.26 -8.82
C PRO A 494 5.83 11.04 -8.67
N LEU A 495 4.99 10.58 -7.76
CA LEU A 495 3.88 11.34 -7.19
C LEU A 495 4.29 11.87 -5.82
N ILE A 496 4.36 13.19 -5.65
CA ILE A 496 4.69 13.86 -4.40
C ILE A 496 3.43 14.57 -3.90
N ARG A 497 2.97 14.26 -2.68
CA ARG A 497 1.78 14.87 -2.11
C ARG A 497 1.88 15.20 -0.63
N HIS A 498 1.15 16.20 -0.17
CA HIS A 498 0.98 16.53 1.26
C HIS A 498 2.31 16.67 2.04
N SER A 499 3.39 17.02 1.35
CA SER A 499 4.74 17.01 1.92
C SER A 499 5.29 18.42 2.07
N THR A 500 6.19 18.59 3.04
CA THR A 500 6.91 19.85 3.28
C THR A 500 8.34 19.71 2.80
N ILE A 501 8.74 20.58 1.87
CA ILE A 501 10.08 20.57 1.26
C ILE A 501 10.74 21.91 1.51
N SER A 502 11.68 21.98 2.46
CA SER A 502 12.15 23.27 2.95
C SER A 502 13.62 23.36 3.35
N SER A 503 14.16 24.58 3.27
CA SER A 503 15.51 24.90 3.75
C SER A 503 16.65 24.07 3.12
N ASN A 504 16.44 23.50 1.94
CA ASN A 504 17.48 22.78 1.22
C ASN A 504 18.44 23.77 0.55
N SER A 505 19.71 23.37 0.40
CA SER A 505 20.75 24.20 -0.24
C SER A 505 20.61 24.25 -1.76
N GLY A 506 19.90 23.28 -2.36
CA GLY A 506 19.47 23.31 -3.76
C GLY A 506 18.04 23.79 -3.92
N ALA A 507 17.39 23.34 -5.01
CA ALA A 507 15.97 23.62 -5.23
C ALA A 507 15.09 22.81 -4.26
N GLY A 508 13.85 23.24 -4.04
CA GLY A 508 12.88 22.39 -3.34
C GLY A 508 12.62 21.11 -4.13
N VAL A 509 12.12 21.27 -5.36
CA VAL A 509 11.96 20.19 -6.34
C VAL A 509 12.75 20.54 -7.59
N PHE A 510 13.59 19.62 -8.07
CA PHE A 510 14.40 19.81 -9.26
C PHE A 510 14.08 18.75 -10.32
N VAL A 511 13.52 19.17 -11.46
CA VAL A 511 13.10 18.27 -12.54
C VAL A 511 13.93 18.55 -13.78
N TYR A 512 14.78 17.60 -14.18
CA TYR A 512 15.76 17.80 -15.24
C TYR A 512 16.01 16.55 -16.09
N LYS A 513 16.66 16.69 -17.25
CA LYS A 513 17.00 15.57 -18.15
C LYS A 513 15.80 14.65 -18.42
N GLN A 514 14.72 15.24 -18.93
CA GLN A 514 13.47 14.52 -19.24
C GLN A 514 12.79 13.86 -18.01
N GLY A 515 13.09 14.32 -16.80
CA GLY A 515 12.30 13.99 -15.61
C GLY A 515 10.88 14.54 -15.73
N THR A 516 9.93 13.85 -15.11
CA THR A 516 8.52 14.25 -15.03
C THR A 516 8.05 14.12 -13.58
N GLY A 517 6.76 13.92 -13.34
CA GLY A 517 6.22 13.76 -11.98
C GLY A 517 5.06 14.69 -11.70
N THR A 518 4.30 14.35 -10.66
CA THR A 518 3.23 15.19 -10.14
C THR A 518 3.56 15.64 -8.74
N ILE A 519 3.55 16.96 -8.51
CA ILE A 519 3.67 17.56 -7.19
C ILE A 519 2.31 18.19 -6.85
N GLU A 520 1.65 17.70 -5.81
CA GLU A 520 0.34 18.19 -5.39
C GLU A 520 0.25 18.51 -3.91
N HIS A 521 -0.49 19.55 -3.52
CA HIS A 521 -0.78 19.79 -2.10
C HIS A 521 0.48 19.87 -1.20
N CYS A 522 1.60 20.36 -1.74
CA CYS A 522 2.87 20.46 -1.03
C CYS A 522 3.18 21.90 -0.63
N THR A 523 3.94 22.06 0.46
CA THR A 523 4.52 23.34 0.88
C THR A 523 6.01 23.31 0.57
N ILE A 524 6.46 24.21 -0.31
CA ILE A 524 7.85 24.30 -0.76
C ILE A 524 8.39 25.67 -0.34
N ALA A 525 9.27 25.71 0.66
CA ALA A 525 9.62 26.97 1.29
C ALA A 525 11.09 27.12 1.71
N GLY A 526 11.63 28.33 1.62
CA GLY A 526 12.92 28.67 2.23
C GLY A 526 14.14 27.95 1.63
N ASN A 527 14.03 27.40 0.42
CA ASN A 527 15.16 26.77 -0.28
C ASN A 527 16.11 27.82 -0.86
N GLN A 528 17.41 27.50 -0.96
CA GLN A 528 18.43 28.45 -1.41
C GLN A 528 18.44 28.66 -2.93
N ALA A 529 18.01 27.66 -3.71
CA ALA A 529 17.72 27.83 -5.14
C ALA A 529 16.20 27.98 -5.35
N ALA A 530 15.69 27.64 -6.55
CA ALA A 530 14.27 27.80 -6.84
C ALA A 530 13.40 26.90 -5.96
N GLY A 531 12.14 27.28 -5.73
CA GLY A 531 11.17 26.38 -5.11
C GLY A 531 10.98 25.12 -5.98
N VAL A 532 10.61 25.32 -7.24
CA VAL A 532 10.58 24.29 -8.29
C VAL A 532 11.46 24.74 -9.44
N GLU A 533 12.56 24.02 -9.68
CA GLU A 533 13.44 24.23 -10.83
C GLU A 533 13.16 23.17 -11.91
N ILE A 534 13.05 23.60 -13.16
CA ILE A 534 12.77 22.75 -14.31
C ILE A 534 13.78 23.07 -15.41
N LYS A 535 14.49 22.06 -15.93
CA LYS A 535 15.41 22.27 -17.05
C LYS A 535 15.64 21.05 -17.92
N GLU A 536 16.36 21.22 -19.03
CA GLU A 536 16.82 20.12 -19.89
C GLU A 536 15.67 19.16 -20.30
N GLY A 537 14.55 19.74 -20.73
CA GLY A 537 13.36 18.99 -21.15
C GLY A 537 12.54 18.36 -20.03
N GLY A 538 12.74 18.76 -18.77
CA GLY A 538 11.85 18.38 -17.67
C GLY A 538 10.41 18.86 -17.91
N ASP A 539 9.42 18.07 -17.50
CA ASP A 539 7.99 18.35 -17.73
C ASP A 539 7.11 17.90 -16.53
N PRO A 540 7.16 18.60 -15.40
CA PRO A 540 6.35 18.25 -14.24
C PRO A 540 4.93 18.85 -14.30
N THR A 541 4.02 18.20 -13.58
CA THR A 541 2.73 18.78 -13.19
C THR A 541 2.77 19.23 -11.73
N VAL A 542 2.61 20.52 -11.48
CA VAL A 542 2.55 21.12 -10.13
C VAL A 542 1.13 21.63 -9.90
N ARG A 543 0.46 21.21 -8.82
CA ARG A 543 -0.92 21.64 -8.58
C ARG A 543 -1.27 21.83 -7.11
N ARG A 544 -1.96 22.92 -6.80
CA ARG A 544 -2.44 23.22 -5.43
C ARG A 544 -1.30 23.23 -4.40
N CYS A 545 -0.13 23.71 -4.80
CA CYS A 545 1.04 23.84 -3.92
C CYS A 545 1.22 25.28 -3.45
N GLU A 546 1.90 25.44 -2.31
CA GLU A 546 2.35 26.73 -1.80
C GLU A 546 3.87 26.80 -1.96
N ILE A 547 4.36 27.80 -2.71
CA ILE A 547 5.78 27.94 -3.06
C ILE A 547 6.24 29.33 -2.66
N HIS A 548 7.00 29.44 -1.57
CA HIS A 548 7.26 30.75 -0.98
C HIS A 548 8.55 30.88 -0.20
N SER A 549 8.91 32.14 0.10
CA SER A 549 10.03 32.48 0.98
C SER A 549 11.38 31.91 0.51
N GLY A 550 11.50 31.56 -0.77
CA GLY A 550 12.75 31.09 -1.39
C GLY A 550 13.75 32.22 -1.59
N TRP A 551 15.02 31.86 -1.71
CA TRP A 551 16.11 32.81 -1.98
C TRP A 551 16.26 33.12 -3.47
N PHE A 552 15.63 32.29 -4.31
CA PHE A 552 15.53 32.47 -5.75
C PHE A 552 14.06 32.48 -6.17
N SER A 553 13.77 32.30 -7.46
CA SER A 553 12.40 32.25 -7.97
C SER A 553 11.59 31.12 -7.34
N GLY A 554 10.29 31.33 -7.15
CA GLY A 554 9.39 30.25 -6.71
C GLY A 554 9.37 29.11 -7.73
N ILE A 555 9.16 29.44 -9.00
CA ILE A 555 9.31 28.50 -10.13
C ILE A 555 10.35 29.05 -11.09
N TYR A 556 11.34 28.24 -11.48
CA TYR A 556 12.34 28.60 -12.47
C TYR A 556 12.42 27.54 -13.57
N ALA A 557 12.02 27.91 -14.79
CA ALA A 557 12.08 27.06 -15.97
C ALA A 557 13.12 27.58 -16.95
N HIS A 558 14.08 26.74 -17.36
CA HIS A 558 15.14 27.11 -18.31
C HIS A 558 15.60 25.91 -19.17
N ALA A 559 16.47 26.13 -20.14
CA ALA A 559 16.98 25.12 -21.07
C ALA A 559 15.89 24.17 -21.62
N TYR A 560 14.91 24.70 -22.36
CA TYR A 560 13.82 23.95 -23.01
C TYR A 560 12.91 23.18 -22.04
N ALA A 561 12.68 23.73 -20.85
CA ALA A 561 11.74 23.15 -19.89
C ALA A 561 10.28 23.26 -20.36
N LEU A 562 9.50 22.25 -19.99
CA LEU A 562 8.04 22.21 -20.14
C LEU A 562 7.43 22.09 -18.74
N GLY A 563 6.10 22.17 -18.66
CA GLY A 563 5.42 21.93 -17.40
C GLY A 563 4.06 22.58 -17.31
N ARG A 564 3.30 22.11 -16.31
CA ARG A 564 1.95 22.58 -16.03
C ARG A 564 1.84 22.94 -14.56
N VAL A 565 1.46 24.17 -14.27
CA VAL A 565 1.25 24.68 -12.91
C VAL A 565 -0.21 25.08 -12.78
N THR A 566 -0.94 24.54 -11.81
CA THR A 566 -2.38 24.82 -11.67
C THR A 566 -2.80 25.05 -10.23
N GLY A 567 -3.54 26.14 -9.97
CA GLY A 567 -4.10 26.39 -8.64
C GLY A 567 -3.06 26.60 -7.53
N CYS A 568 -1.84 27.02 -7.88
CA CYS A 568 -0.76 27.18 -6.90
C CYS A 568 -0.70 28.61 -6.36
N GLN A 569 -0.20 28.75 -5.12
CA GLN A 569 0.15 30.04 -4.52
C GLN A 569 1.67 30.20 -4.54
N ILE A 570 2.16 31.25 -5.19
CA ILE A 570 3.60 31.48 -5.38
C ILE A 570 3.93 32.89 -4.91
N TYR A 571 4.62 33.03 -3.78
CA TYR A 571 4.72 34.33 -3.12
C TYR A 571 5.96 34.53 -2.26
N ALA A 572 6.26 35.79 -1.92
CA ALA A 572 7.34 36.15 -0.98
C ALA A 572 8.72 35.57 -1.33
N ASN A 573 8.97 35.27 -2.61
CA ASN A 573 10.28 34.83 -3.09
C ASN A 573 11.19 36.05 -3.31
N THR A 574 12.50 35.83 -3.20
CA THR A 574 13.48 36.92 -3.24
C THR A 574 13.78 37.39 -4.66
N ASP A 575 13.78 36.47 -5.63
CA ASP A 575 13.76 36.79 -7.06
C ASP A 575 12.30 36.79 -7.57
N ALA A 576 12.10 36.83 -8.88
CA ALA A 576 10.78 36.79 -9.48
C ALA A 576 10.00 35.55 -9.00
N ASN A 577 8.70 35.67 -8.70
CA ASN A 577 7.95 34.51 -8.21
C ASN A 577 7.92 33.38 -9.25
N VAL A 578 7.83 33.70 -10.53
CA VAL A 578 7.97 32.75 -11.65
C VAL A 578 8.91 33.30 -12.70
N THR A 579 9.92 32.53 -13.09
CA THR A 579 10.84 32.87 -14.18
C THR A 579 10.79 31.79 -15.25
N ILE A 580 10.57 32.20 -16.51
CA ILE A 580 10.55 31.30 -17.67
C ILE A 580 11.55 31.80 -18.70
N ALA A 581 12.58 30.99 -18.94
CA ALA A 581 13.77 31.36 -19.70
C ALA A 581 14.16 30.32 -20.76
N GLU A 582 15.05 30.72 -21.68
CA GLU A 582 15.82 29.81 -22.54
C GLU A 582 14.94 28.81 -23.30
N HIS A 583 14.01 29.34 -24.11
CA HIS A 583 13.09 28.54 -24.93
C HIS A 583 12.16 27.60 -24.15
N SER A 584 12.02 27.79 -22.83
CA SER A 584 11.09 27.01 -22.02
C SER A 584 9.65 27.49 -22.23
N ALA A 585 8.70 26.58 -22.10
CA ALA A 585 7.28 26.83 -22.30
C ALA A 585 6.45 26.22 -21.16
N ILE A 586 6.04 27.07 -20.21
CA ILE A 586 5.25 26.64 -19.04
C ILE A 586 3.79 27.12 -19.18
N VAL A 587 2.85 26.26 -18.78
CA VAL A 587 1.43 26.62 -18.69
C VAL A 587 1.05 26.83 -17.23
N LEU A 588 0.68 28.06 -16.87
CA LEU A 588 0.16 28.43 -15.57
C LEU A 588 -1.35 28.67 -15.65
N ARG A 589 -2.12 28.05 -14.75
CA ARG A 589 -3.58 28.15 -14.70
C ARG A 589 -4.07 28.40 -13.29
N GLU A 590 -4.97 29.35 -13.11
CA GLU A 590 -5.65 29.54 -11.81
C GLU A 590 -4.69 29.77 -10.64
N CYS A 591 -3.48 30.28 -10.92
CA CYS A 591 -2.45 30.51 -9.89
C CYS A 591 -2.59 31.91 -9.28
N GLN A 592 -2.20 32.02 -8.01
CA GLN A 592 -2.03 33.30 -7.31
C GLN A 592 -0.54 33.59 -7.15
N ILE A 593 -0.08 34.72 -7.68
CA ILE A 593 1.35 35.07 -7.76
C ILE A 593 1.55 36.46 -7.16
N TYR A 594 2.08 36.53 -5.94
CA TYR A 594 2.00 37.79 -5.18
C TYR A 594 3.13 38.04 -4.19
N ASP A 595 3.20 39.26 -3.66
CA ASP A 595 4.15 39.69 -2.63
C ASP A 595 5.63 39.34 -2.94
N GLY A 596 6.00 39.25 -4.21
CA GLY A 596 7.38 39.00 -4.64
C GLY A 596 8.27 40.23 -4.42
N LYS A 597 9.54 39.99 -4.06
CA LYS A 597 10.53 41.07 -3.94
C LYS A 597 11.05 41.58 -5.28
N ALA A 598 10.72 40.88 -6.37
CA ALA A 598 11.01 41.26 -7.74
C ALA A 598 9.73 41.22 -8.59
N GLU A 599 9.78 40.66 -9.79
CA GLU A 599 8.62 40.49 -10.68
C GLU A 599 7.66 39.41 -10.17
N GLY A 600 6.38 39.52 -10.54
CA GLY A 600 5.45 38.40 -10.36
C GLY A 600 5.79 37.25 -11.32
N VAL A 601 5.80 37.54 -12.61
CA VAL A 601 6.20 36.59 -13.66
C VAL A 601 7.17 37.24 -14.63
N TRP A 602 8.33 36.63 -14.83
CA TRP A 602 9.36 37.12 -15.73
C TRP A 602 9.64 36.12 -16.86
N PHE A 603 9.30 36.51 -18.08
CA PHE A 603 9.71 35.80 -19.30
C PHE A 603 10.97 36.45 -19.85
N THR A 604 12.00 35.65 -20.13
CA THR A 604 13.31 36.14 -20.61
C THR A 604 13.95 35.16 -21.58
N ARG A 605 14.96 35.58 -22.35
CA ARG A 605 15.75 34.73 -23.25
C ARG A 605 14.88 33.78 -24.09
N ARG A 606 13.89 34.34 -24.79
CA ARG A 606 12.90 33.60 -25.59
C ARG A 606 12.06 32.60 -24.79
N GLY A 607 11.76 32.91 -23.53
CA GLY A 607 10.77 32.20 -22.75
C GLY A 607 9.38 32.34 -23.37
N GLU A 608 8.64 31.25 -23.40
CA GLU A 608 7.28 31.16 -23.93
C GLU A 608 6.36 30.56 -22.87
N GLY A 609 5.06 30.46 -23.16
CA GLY A 609 4.13 29.83 -22.26
C GLY A 609 2.76 30.45 -22.29
N THR A 610 1.89 29.95 -21.41
CA THR A 610 0.53 30.46 -21.26
C THR A 610 0.25 30.76 -19.80
N LEU A 611 -0.15 32.00 -19.51
CA LEU A 611 -0.81 32.37 -18.26
C LEU A 611 -2.31 32.43 -18.52
N GLU A 612 -3.10 31.64 -17.79
CA GLU A 612 -4.54 31.58 -17.99
C GLU A 612 -5.26 31.68 -16.64
N SER A 613 -6.18 32.64 -16.51
CA SER A 613 -7.00 32.82 -15.30
C SER A 613 -6.18 32.99 -14.01
N CYS A 614 -4.97 33.57 -14.09
CA CYS A 614 -4.10 33.80 -12.93
C CYS A 614 -4.35 35.18 -12.31
N ASP A 615 -4.12 35.31 -11.00
CA ASP A 615 -4.15 36.58 -10.26
C ASP A 615 -2.73 36.94 -9.81
N ILE A 616 -2.19 38.04 -10.33
CA ILE A 616 -0.80 38.46 -10.16
C ILE A 616 -0.79 39.86 -9.55
N TYR A 617 -0.29 39.99 -8.32
CA TYR A 617 -0.45 41.25 -7.58
C TYR A 617 0.59 41.54 -6.50
N ALA A 618 0.70 42.81 -6.10
CA ALA A 618 1.52 43.25 -4.97
C ALA A 618 3.02 42.88 -5.07
N ASN A 619 3.53 42.70 -6.29
CA ASN A 619 4.96 42.49 -6.50
C ASN A 619 5.72 43.82 -6.53
N THR A 620 6.99 43.77 -6.14
CA THR A 620 7.82 44.98 -5.96
C THR A 620 8.30 45.57 -7.29
N GLN A 621 8.54 44.73 -8.30
CA GLN A 621 8.76 45.17 -9.67
C GLN A 621 7.45 45.04 -10.48
N ALA A 622 7.54 45.04 -11.82
CA ALA A 622 6.38 44.81 -12.66
C ALA A 622 5.73 43.46 -12.33
N ASN A 623 4.39 43.40 -12.36
CA ASN A 623 3.69 42.15 -12.10
C ASN A 623 4.01 41.10 -13.17
N VAL A 624 4.08 41.51 -14.44
CA VAL A 624 4.56 40.66 -15.54
C VAL A 624 5.61 41.40 -16.36
N THR A 625 6.77 40.77 -16.56
CA THR A 625 7.84 41.28 -17.43
C THR A 625 8.06 40.34 -18.60
N LEU A 626 8.10 40.90 -19.80
CA LEU A 626 8.38 40.22 -21.07
C LEU A 626 9.70 40.78 -21.63
N HIS A 627 10.73 39.96 -21.72
CA HIS A 627 12.09 40.41 -21.99
C HIS A 627 12.81 39.49 -23.00
N ALA A 628 13.80 40.06 -23.70
CA ALA A 628 14.76 39.34 -24.55
C ALA A 628 14.10 38.34 -25.51
N GLY A 629 13.17 38.84 -26.33
CA GLY A 629 12.47 38.07 -27.36
C GLY A 629 11.50 37.03 -26.84
N SER A 630 11.07 37.10 -25.57
CA SER A 630 9.97 36.27 -25.05
C SER A 630 8.67 36.49 -25.81
N ASN A 631 7.79 35.49 -25.88
CA ASN A 631 6.52 35.62 -26.60
C ASN A 631 5.37 34.80 -25.99
N PRO A 632 4.90 35.13 -24.77
CA PRO A 632 3.86 34.35 -24.12
C PRO A 632 2.44 34.74 -24.53
N ILE A 633 1.49 33.89 -24.13
CA ILE A 633 0.06 34.13 -24.22
C ILE A 633 -0.50 34.33 -22.80
N ILE A 634 -1.12 35.47 -22.54
CA ILE A 634 -1.71 35.83 -21.25
C ILE A 634 -3.21 36.02 -21.45
N LYS A 635 -4.02 35.19 -20.81
CA LYS A 635 -5.47 35.12 -21.03
C LYS A 635 -6.24 35.21 -19.72
N ARG A 636 -7.27 36.07 -19.68
CA ARG A 636 -8.21 36.15 -18.55
C ARG A 636 -7.54 36.35 -17.19
N CYS A 637 -6.37 36.98 -17.17
CA CYS A 637 -5.60 37.18 -15.94
C CYS A 637 -5.98 38.51 -15.27
N GLN A 638 -5.88 38.55 -13.95
CA GLN A 638 -5.95 39.77 -13.14
C GLN A 638 -4.52 40.19 -12.79
N ILE A 639 -4.12 41.40 -13.17
CA ILE A 639 -2.76 41.93 -12.99
C ILE A 639 -2.88 43.27 -12.27
N ARG A 640 -2.63 43.28 -10.96
CA ARG A 640 -3.07 44.41 -10.14
C ARG A 640 -2.14 44.81 -9.02
N ASN A 641 -2.25 46.05 -8.57
CA ASN A 641 -1.62 46.53 -7.34
C ASN A 641 -0.10 46.27 -7.24
N GLY A 642 0.62 46.18 -8.36
CA GLY A 642 2.09 46.13 -8.35
C GLY A 642 2.67 47.52 -8.05
N LEU A 643 3.90 47.58 -7.53
CA LEU A 643 4.54 48.87 -7.25
C LEU A 643 5.03 49.59 -8.53
N GLN A 644 5.27 48.84 -9.61
CA GLN A 644 5.64 49.37 -10.93
C GLN A 644 4.50 49.19 -11.94
N ALA A 645 4.83 48.95 -13.21
CA ALA A 645 3.87 48.65 -14.26
C ALA A 645 3.11 47.33 -14.00
N GLY A 646 1.88 47.25 -14.50
CA GLY A 646 1.18 45.96 -14.54
C GLY A 646 1.90 44.97 -15.45
N VAL A 647 2.20 45.39 -16.68
CA VAL A 647 2.97 44.61 -17.65
C VAL A 647 4.07 45.48 -18.26
N LEU A 648 5.30 45.00 -18.24
CA LEU A 648 6.46 45.61 -18.89
C LEU A 648 6.94 44.71 -20.03
N ALA A 649 7.15 45.25 -21.23
CA ALA A 649 7.74 44.54 -22.36
C ALA A 649 8.90 45.33 -22.96
N ASP A 650 10.05 44.68 -23.12
CA ASP A 650 11.29 45.26 -23.66
C ASP A 650 12.10 44.25 -24.49
N GLU A 651 13.26 44.68 -24.99
CA GLU A 651 14.22 43.88 -25.76
C GLU A 651 13.59 42.89 -26.76
N ASP A 652 12.88 43.44 -27.77
CA ASP A 652 12.25 42.66 -28.84
C ASP A 652 11.18 41.65 -28.35
N ALA A 653 10.68 41.78 -27.12
CA ALA A 653 9.62 40.91 -26.59
C ALA A 653 8.31 41.05 -27.36
N GLY A 654 7.67 39.91 -27.61
CA GLY A 654 6.32 39.79 -28.16
C GLY A 654 5.33 39.25 -27.13
N GLY A 655 4.07 39.11 -27.54
CA GLY A 655 3.07 38.43 -26.74
C GLY A 655 1.64 38.84 -27.08
N LEU A 656 0.70 38.03 -26.58
CA LEU A 656 -0.73 38.29 -26.65
C LEU A 656 -1.30 38.41 -25.23
N LEU A 657 -1.93 39.54 -24.92
CA LEU A 657 -2.79 39.69 -23.75
C LEU A 657 -4.24 39.76 -24.24
N ASP A 658 -5.06 38.83 -23.77
CA ASP A 658 -6.46 38.69 -24.17
C ASP A 658 -7.37 38.58 -22.94
N GLU A 659 -8.44 39.37 -22.91
CA GLU A 659 -9.42 39.40 -21.81
C GLU A 659 -8.82 39.66 -20.41
N CYS A 660 -7.69 40.36 -20.33
CA CYS A 660 -7.00 40.63 -19.06
C CYS A 660 -7.54 41.88 -18.36
N GLN A 661 -7.54 41.86 -17.03
CA GLN A 661 -7.86 43.01 -16.19
C GLN A 661 -6.59 43.54 -15.53
N ILE A 662 -6.16 44.75 -15.90
CA ILE A 662 -4.92 45.36 -15.43
C ILE A 662 -5.25 46.62 -14.63
N SER A 663 -4.98 46.65 -13.33
CA SER A 663 -5.46 47.77 -12.51
C SER A 663 -4.69 48.10 -11.25
N GLY A 664 -4.75 49.36 -10.81
CA GLY A 664 -4.22 49.76 -9.50
C GLY A 664 -2.70 49.74 -9.38
N ASN A 665 -1.97 49.67 -10.49
CA ASN A 665 -0.51 49.57 -10.46
C ASN A 665 0.15 50.95 -10.22
N GLY A 666 1.30 50.95 -9.56
CA GLY A 666 2.03 52.13 -9.10
C GLY A 666 2.63 52.99 -10.23
N GLU A 667 2.71 52.44 -11.44
CA GLU A 667 3.05 53.18 -12.65
C GLU A 667 1.93 53.10 -13.69
N SER A 668 2.24 52.67 -14.92
CA SER A 668 1.29 52.50 -16.01
C SER A 668 0.74 51.07 -16.05
N GLY A 669 -0.40 50.88 -16.70
CA GLY A 669 -0.97 49.54 -16.87
C GLY A 669 -0.05 48.63 -17.69
N VAL A 670 0.29 49.07 -18.91
CA VAL A 670 1.18 48.35 -19.83
C VAL A 670 2.27 49.31 -20.33
N VAL A 671 3.53 48.91 -20.29
CA VAL A 671 4.68 49.68 -20.78
C VAL A 671 5.41 48.87 -21.85
N LEU A 672 5.55 49.44 -23.04
CA LEU A 672 6.22 48.84 -24.20
C LEU A 672 7.45 49.68 -24.54
N GLN A 673 8.64 49.07 -24.55
CA GLN A 673 9.89 49.73 -24.91
C GLN A 673 10.78 48.82 -25.77
N GLU A 674 11.88 49.38 -26.30
CA GLU A 674 13.00 48.64 -26.91
C GLU A 674 12.59 47.61 -27.97
N ARG A 675 11.85 48.07 -28.99
CA ARG A 675 11.36 47.27 -30.11
C ARG A 675 10.42 46.11 -29.74
N SER A 676 9.88 46.09 -28.53
CA SER A 676 8.82 45.15 -28.17
C SER A 676 7.58 45.32 -29.05
N ASN A 677 6.80 44.24 -29.20
CA ASN A 677 5.60 44.19 -30.03
C ASN A 677 4.49 43.33 -29.39
N ILE A 678 3.63 43.99 -28.62
CA ILE A 678 2.56 43.33 -27.87
C ILE A 678 1.19 43.53 -28.52
N THR A 679 0.38 42.47 -28.55
CA THR A 679 -1.03 42.54 -28.92
C THR A 679 -1.91 42.51 -27.67
N LEU A 680 -2.74 43.55 -27.50
CA LEU A 680 -3.78 43.65 -26.49
C LEU A 680 -5.15 43.47 -27.15
N MET A 681 -5.93 42.49 -26.69
CA MET A 681 -7.31 42.24 -27.14
C MET A 681 -8.25 42.18 -25.95
N ARG A 682 -9.42 42.84 -26.03
CA ARG A 682 -10.49 42.72 -25.01
C ARG A 682 -10.04 42.98 -23.57
N CYS A 683 -8.97 43.75 -23.37
CA CYS A 683 -8.41 44.01 -22.05
C CYS A 683 -9.05 45.23 -21.41
N ARG A 684 -9.19 45.22 -20.09
CA ARG A 684 -9.60 46.40 -19.30
C ARG A 684 -8.41 46.88 -18.48
N ILE A 685 -7.95 48.11 -18.75
CA ILE A 685 -6.79 48.71 -18.10
C ILE A 685 -7.22 49.99 -17.40
N GLN A 686 -7.22 49.98 -16.06
CA GLN A 686 -7.84 51.07 -15.29
C GLN A 686 -7.16 51.38 -13.97
N GLN A 687 -7.37 52.60 -13.45
CA GLN A 687 -6.95 52.98 -12.10
C GLN A 687 -5.44 52.86 -11.84
N ASN A 688 -4.60 52.99 -12.88
CA ASN A 688 -3.15 53.03 -12.73
C ASN A 688 -2.66 54.47 -12.46
N GLN A 689 -1.55 54.62 -11.73
CA GLN A 689 -1.04 55.94 -11.28
C GLN A 689 -0.44 56.80 -12.40
N GLN A 690 -0.18 56.21 -13.56
CA GLN A 690 0.26 56.92 -14.76
C GLN A 690 -0.75 56.69 -15.90
N TYR A 691 -0.33 56.08 -17.01
CA TYR A 691 -1.16 55.89 -18.19
C TYR A 691 -1.74 54.47 -18.24
N GLY A 692 -2.75 54.26 -19.09
CA GLY A 692 -3.19 52.90 -19.44
C GLY A 692 -2.09 52.15 -20.18
N VAL A 693 -1.62 52.70 -21.31
CA VAL A 693 -0.55 52.12 -22.14
C VAL A 693 0.54 53.14 -22.44
N VAL A 694 1.81 52.77 -22.30
CA VAL A 694 2.99 53.58 -22.64
C VAL A 694 3.79 52.90 -23.73
N ILE A 695 4.23 53.65 -24.76
CA ILE A 695 4.99 53.13 -25.90
C ILE A 695 6.19 54.03 -26.20
N GLU A 696 7.39 53.49 -25.98
CA GLU A 696 8.66 54.22 -26.05
C GLU A 696 9.72 53.45 -26.86
N ARG A 697 10.85 54.10 -27.17
CA ARG A 697 12.08 53.46 -27.70
C ARG A 697 11.85 52.48 -28.88
N ASN A 698 11.10 52.91 -29.90
CA ASN A 698 10.77 52.13 -31.10
C ASN A 698 9.92 50.87 -30.85
N ALA A 699 9.25 50.76 -29.71
CA ALA A 699 8.25 49.72 -29.50
C ALA A 699 7.03 49.91 -30.41
N SER A 700 6.28 48.82 -30.58
CA SER A 700 5.04 48.77 -31.34
C SER A 700 4.01 47.91 -30.63
N GLY A 701 2.76 47.98 -31.07
CA GLY A 701 1.72 47.14 -30.50
C GLY A 701 0.39 47.30 -31.22
N VAL A 702 -0.49 46.35 -30.94
CA VAL A 702 -1.87 46.32 -31.44
C VAL A 702 -2.79 46.40 -30.24
N VAL A 703 -3.73 47.35 -30.23
CA VAL A 703 -4.75 47.48 -29.19
C VAL A 703 -6.11 47.39 -29.86
N ARG A 704 -6.91 46.39 -29.47
CA ARG A 704 -8.24 46.11 -30.04
C ARG A 704 -9.25 45.80 -28.96
N GLU A 705 -10.43 46.40 -29.04
CA GLU A 705 -11.54 46.15 -28.12
C GLU A 705 -11.16 46.34 -26.64
N CYS A 706 -10.19 47.21 -26.35
CA CYS A 706 -9.68 47.43 -25.00
C CYS A 706 -10.30 48.67 -24.36
N ALA A 707 -10.60 48.61 -23.06
CA ALA A 707 -11.08 49.74 -22.28
C ALA A 707 -9.92 50.33 -21.44
N LEU A 708 -9.45 51.53 -21.78
CA LEU A 708 -8.36 52.23 -21.10
C LEU A 708 -8.90 53.41 -20.28
N VAL A 709 -9.52 53.12 -19.12
CA VAL A 709 -10.35 54.10 -18.40
C VAL A 709 -9.79 54.44 -17.02
N LEU A 710 -10.06 55.64 -16.52
CA LEU A 710 -9.76 56.02 -15.13
C LEU A 710 -8.27 55.89 -14.73
N ASN A 711 -7.33 56.06 -15.67
CA ASN A 711 -5.89 56.13 -15.39
C ASN A 711 -5.47 57.59 -15.14
N VAL A 712 -4.61 57.84 -14.15
CA VAL A 712 -4.36 59.19 -13.59
C VAL A 712 -3.81 60.19 -14.61
N ARG A 713 -2.91 59.76 -15.50
CA ARG A 713 -2.31 60.63 -16.54
C ARG A 713 -2.98 60.50 -17.92
N GLY A 714 -3.91 59.57 -18.08
CA GLY A 714 -4.69 59.38 -19.32
C GLY A 714 -4.62 57.96 -19.90
N ALA A 715 -5.31 57.75 -21.02
CA ALA A 715 -5.43 56.42 -21.64
C ALA A 715 -4.10 55.89 -22.21
N TRP A 716 -3.31 56.73 -22.89
CA TRP A 716 -2.06 56.31 -23.52
C TRP A 716 -0.99 57.42 -23.56
N HIS A 717 0.29 57.02 -23.65
CA HIS A 717 1.45 57.87 -23.92
C HIS A 717 2.34 57.25 -24.99
N GLN A 718 2.86 58.07 -25.91
CA GLN A 718 3.74 57.61 -26.98
C GLN A 718 4.88 58.61 -27.23
N GLU A 719 6.11 58.12 -27.25
CA GLU A 719 7.30 58.92 -27.55
C GLU A 719 7.75 58.72 -29.01
N GLY A 720 7.78 59.78 -29.83
CA GLY A 720 8.31 59.74 -31.20
C GLY A 720 7.39 59.11 -32.26
N ARG A 721 7.93 58.82 -33.45
CA ARG A 721 7.21 58.24 -34.62
C ARG A 721 6.99 56.72 -34.49
N ASN A 722 6.51 56.23 -33.34
CA ASN A 722 6.18 54.82 -33.16
C ASN A 722 4.89 54.45 -33.93
N ASN A 723 4.82 53.22 -34.43
CA ASN A 723 3.71 52.73 -35.28
C ASN A 723 2.69 51.96 -34.43
N VAL A 724 1.61 52.61 -34.00
CA VAL A 724 0.47 51.97 -33.33
C VAL A 724 -0.71 51.90 -34.29
N ARG A 725 -1.30 50.70 -34.45
CA ARG A 725 -2.54 50.52 -35.21
C ARG A 725 -3.70 50.38 -34.20
N SER A 726 -4.27 51.49 -33.74
CA SER A 726 -5.53 51.44 -32.99
C SER A 726 -6.69 51.22 -33.95
N MET A 727 -7.54 50.23 -33.68
CA MET A 727 -8.89 50.18 -34.23
C MET A 727 -9.84 50.16 -33.03
N ASP A 728 -10.76 51.12 -33.03
CA ASP A 728 -11.89 51.30 -32.12
C ASP A 728 -11.58 51.92 -30.75
N ASN A 729 -11.43 53.26 -30.75
CA ASN A 729 -11.80 54.08 -29.59
C ASN A 729 -13.29 54.41 -29.71
N SER A 730 -14.14 53.80 -28.90
CA SER A 730 -15.44 54.40 -28.54
C SER A 730 -15.31 55.03 -27.16
N GLU A 731 -15.08 56.35 -27.18
CA GLU A 731 -15.18 57.39 -26.14
C GLU A 731 -14.36 57.24 -24.83
#